data_AF-A0A815KWP1-F1
#
_entry.id   AF-A0A815KWP1-F1
#
_cell.length_a   1.000
_cell.length_b   1.000
_cell.length_c   1.000
_cell.angle_alpha   90.00
_cell.angle_beta   90.00
_cell.angle_gamma   90.00
#
_symmetry.space_group_name_H-M   'P 1'
#
loop_
_entity.id
_entity.type
_entity.pdbx_description
1 polymer ?
#
loop_
_entity_poly.entity_id
_entity_poly.type
_entity_poly.pdbx_seq_one_letter_code
_entity_poly.pdbx_strand_id
1 'polypeptide(L)'
;MDTPSTSSPLSIASSVSSSIDDQVERIVNEYYREILDKSQIIIPDRYFTGMIETGLINSLIELIKEIDQAEEQISSNQSNLKRPYEQDTDENQDSNESIKRKKIEKQECVSTQTSDIDLEPIFVDHDYLENNNGELAAGYSYFTQAFYDEANMPSLAKTILKLNRRQQELMHKPSFTPRNNYEIYLINRSTDINVLHHIIYLAQTTYHITVDTESDVYTNRPALIQIEFIHEQLSTVILVEACHLPIDKQSLVFWLIRSIFKYILQQNKTIYCWGDAEEEFEKFLVYELYTDDMLKHLHMINIQDEFKDWHYIQVGYYETENDKWGLQKAIYVIYDEFLDKSQRLNKWSRGLYRHNNKEDDDKISSMICYATNDCLSVTKLAVTIHQLIKHKEKRKQMAMNDTNTEHIPSLNEQYHQYLQNYISKSTEDQQQQSDYDNLLTIRPFQPLKSFRICPIHHLTSFEHLLPIVELCHNTQNFSIDTERKLATQQLIRIKIELVQVEQIESIVLYLEVLNLFLPDTPLFSIVQKLLKNIFLPGKKIFVWSNENKEDLQTLVQYKFLSESILNDTNIMELQAPFKQWYNKTFKHNTNCNVPSSDTEDSCCCTCPYRPYKNMNDKWALHKAINHVFNEFISKSYGSHINYLQNIIYSVHRCLAITKLSNVIELDWTMEQLHQFKKCHQ
;
A
#
# COMPACT_ATOMS: atom_id res chain seq x y z
N MET A 1 95.13 -21.87 -9.29
CA MET A 1 94.57 -21.76 -10.67
C MET A 1 93.08 -21.68 -10.45
N ASP A 2 92.61 -20.46 -10.21
CA ASP A 2 91.25 -20.19 -9.75
C ASP A 2 90.55 -19.36 -10.83
N THR A 3 89.41 -19.87 -11.29
CA THR A 3 88.52 -19.17 -12.21
C THR A 3 87.39 -18.52 -11.41
N PRO A 4 87.00 -17.27 -11.71
CA PRO A 4 85.96 -16.56 -10.99
C PRO A 4 84.58 -16.89 -11.56
N SER A 5 83.62 -17.04 -10.65
CA SER A 5 82.19 -17.25 -10.92
C SER A 5 81.51 -15.93 -11.29
N THR A 6 80.72 -15.97 -12.37
CA THR A 6 79.93 -14.87 -12.89
C THR A 6 78.54 -14.86 -12.23
N SER A 7 78.22 -13.77 -11.52
CA SER A 7 76.88 -13.47 -11.00
C SER A 7 75.99 -12.86 -12.09
N SER A 8 74.82 -13.46 -12.33
CA SER A 8 73.81 -13.02 -13.31
C SER A 8 73.02 -11.78 -12.83
N PRO A 9 72.76 -10.78 -13.71
CA PRO A 9 71.91 -9.64 -13.42
C PRO A 9 70.48 -9.91 -13.91
N LEU A 10 69.63 -10.49 -13.05
CA LEU A 10 68.20 -10.72 -13.33
C LEU A 10 67.40 -10.67 -12.01
N SER A 11 67.37 -9.51 -11.33
CA SER A 11 66.41 -9.28 -10.23
C SER A 11 65.89 -7.85 -10.09
N ILE A 12 66.25 -6.92 -11.00
CA ILE A 12 65.86 -5.51 -10.90
C ILE A 12 64.64 -5.18 -11.80
N ALA A 13 64.26 -6.06 -12.73
CA ALA A 13 63.18 -5.77 -13.68
C ALA A 13 61.75 -6.04 -13.15
N SER A 14 61.55 -6.84 -12.10
CA SER A 14 60.19 -7.16 -11.61
C SER A 14 59.65 -6.19 -10.55
N SER A 15 60.50 -5.38 -9.92
CA SER A 15 60.05 -4.38 -8.94
C SER A 15 59.54 -3.08 -9.57
N VAL A 16 59.93 -2.80 -10.83
CA VAL A 16 59.53 -1.59 -11.53
C VAL A 16 58.15 -1.72 -12.18
N SER A 17 57.71 -2.92 -12.61
CA SER A 17 56.40 -3.08 -13.27
C SER A 17 55.23 -2.96 -12.29
N SER A 18 55.33 -3.56 -11.10
CA SER A 18 54.25 -3.47 -10.07
C SER A 18 53.95 -2.03 -9.63
N SER A 19 54.97 -1.17 -9.60
CA SER A 19 54.78 0.23 -9.21
C SER A 19 54.05 1.08 -10.26
N ILE A 20 54.03 0.66 -11.53
CA ILE A 20 53.35 1.39 -12.60
C ILE A 20 51.88 1.01 -12.64
N ASP A 21 51.56 -0.27 -12.49
CA ASP A 21 50.18 -0.77 -12.49
C ASP A 21 49.37 -0.18 -11.31
N ASP A 22 49.97 -0.10 -10.11
CA ASP A 22 49.33 0.52 -8.94
C ASP A 22 49.06 2.03 -9.13
N GLN A 23 49.95 2.73 -9.87
CA GLN A 23 49.76 4.15 -10.17
C GLN A 23 48.65 4.37 -11.20
N VAL A 24 48.59 3.52 -12.22
CA VAL A 24 47.53 3.59 -13.25
C VAL A 24 46.17 3.31 -12.61
N GLU A 25 46.07 2.28 -11.76
CA GLU A 25 44.83 1.94 -11.07
C GLU A 25 44.36 3.08 -10.15
N ARG A 26 45.27 3.73 -9.41
CA ARG A 26 44.92 4.88 -8.57
C ARG A 26 44.37 6.04 -9.39
N ILE A 27 44.99 6.37 -10.52
CA ILE A 27 44.55 7.47 -11.41
C ILE A 27 43.15 7.18 -11.98
N VAL A 28 42.90 5.94 -12.42
CA VAL A 28 41.60 5.52 -12.95
C VAL A 28 40.51 5.60 -11.87
N ASN A 29 40.81 5.16 -10.65
CA ASN A 29 39.88 5.23 -9.53
C ASN A 29 39.54 6.67 -9.14
N GLU A 30 40.52 7.58 -9.17
CA GLU A 30 40.32 9.00 -8.88
C GLU A 30 39.46 9.68 -9.97
N TYR A 31 39.72 9.34 -11.25
CA TYR A 31 38.92 9.79 -12.39
C TYR A 31 37.44 9.38 -12.28
N TYR A 32 37.16 8.13 -11.90
CA TYR A 32 35.79 7.66 -11.72
C TYR A 32 35.07 8.36 -10.56
N ARG A 33 35.76 8.62 -9.45
CA ARG A 33 35.18 9.37 -8.32
C ARG A 33 34.83 10.80 -8.69
N GLU A 34 35.67 11.45 -9.48
CA GLU A 34 35.40 12.82 -9.94
C GLU A 34 34.11 12.92 -10.77
N ILE A 35 33.86 11.94 -11.65
CA ILE A 35 32.63 11.89 -12.46
C ILE A 35 31.40 11.65 -11.59
N LEU A 36 31.50 10.71 -10.64
CA LEU A 36 30.40 10.38 -9.74
C LEU A 36 30.07 11.54 -8.81
N ASP A 37 31.07 12.22 -8.25
CA ASP A 37 30.89 13.40 -7.40
C ASP A 37 30.26 14.57 -8.15
N LYS A 38 30.69 14.83 -9.40
CA LYS A 38 30.05 15.84 -10.29
C LYS A 38 28.57 15.54 -10.52
N SER A 39 28.20 14.26 -10.53
CA SER A 39 26.84 13.77 -10.70
C SER A 39 26.08 13.60 -9.38
N GLN A 40 26.68 13.98 -8.25
CA GLN A 40 26.14 13.79 -6.89
C GLN A 40 25.84 12.33 -6.52
N ILE A 41 26.53 11.37 -7.12
CA ILE A 41 26.40 9.93 -6.87
C ILE A 41 27.51 9.50 -5.88
N ILE A 42 27.12 9.10 -4.68
CA ILE A 42 28.06 8.65 -3.65
C ILE A 42 28.06 7.13 -3.58
N ILE A 43 29.18 6.50 -3.94
CA ILE A 43 29.40 5.05 -3.80
C ILE A 43 30.32 4.80 -2.59
N PRO A 44 29.89 4.06 -1.56
CA PRO A 44 30.77 3.74 -0.44
C PRO A 44 32.00 2.93 -0.88
N ASP A 45 33.17 3.23 -0.33
CA ASP A 45 34.46 2.65 -0.73
C ASP A 45 34.46 1.12 -0.81
N ARG A 46 33.75 0.46 0.11
CA ARG A 46 33.64 -1.01 0.16
C ARG A 46 32.97 -1.64 -1.06
N TYR A 47 32.18 -0.87 -1.81
CA TYR A 47 31.51 -1.33 -3.03
C TYR A 47 32.22 -0.84 -4.29
N PHE A 48 32.98 0.25 -4.19
CA PHE A 48 33.65 0.88 -5.32
C PHE A 48 34.60 -0.08 -6.03
N THR A 49 35.47 -0.76 -5.29
CA THR A 49 36.41 -1.75 -5.86
C THR A 49 35.67 -2.90 -6.56
N GLY A 50 34.65 -3.49 -5.92
CA GLY A 50 33.87 -4.57 -6.51
C GLY A 50 33.07 -4.15 -7.75
N MET A 51 32.61 -2.90 -7.80
CA MET A 51 31.95 -2.36 -8.99
C MET A 51 32.92 -2.08 -10.15
N ILE A 52 34.20 -1.80 -9.86
CA ILE A 52 35.24 -1.66 -10.89
C ILE A 52 35.58 -3.03 -11.47
N GLU A 53 35.82 -4.03 -10.61
CA GLU A 53 36.15 -5.40 -11.03
C GLU A 53 35.06 -6.04 -11.88
N THR A 54 33.79 -5.71 -11.62
CA THR A 54 32.62 -6.21 -12.37
C THR A 54 32.28 -5.37 -13.61
N GLY A 55 32.98 -4.25 -13.84
CA GLY A 55 32.70 -3.32 -14.93
C GLY A 55 31.44 -2.45 -14.73
N LEU A 56 30.74 -2.56 -13.60
CA LEU A 56 29.53 -1.78 -13.30
C LEU A 56 29.81 -0.28 -13.20
N ILE A 57 30.98 0.13 -12.69
CA ILE A 57 31.38 1.55 -12.68
C ILE A 57 31.48 2.11 -14.09
N ASN A 58 32.00 1.34 -15.04
CA ASN A 58 32.09 1.78 -16.44
C ASN A 58 30.70 1.96 -17.05
N SER A 59 29.79 1.01 -16.83
CA SER A 59 28.40 1.13 -17.32
C SER A 59 27.67 2.32 -16.70
N LEU A 60 27.86 2.57 -15.40
CA LEU A 60 27.27 3.72 -14.72
C LEU A 60 27.80 5.05 -15.28
N ILE A 61 29.10 5.13 -15.58
CA ILE A 61 29.72 6.34 -16.13
C ILE A 61 29.27 6.60 -17.57
N GLU A 62 29.13 5.57 -18.41
CA GLU A 62 28.59 5.75 -19.75
C GLU A 62 27.14 6.23 -19.71
N LEU A 63 26.32 5.71 -18.78
CA LEU A 63 24.96 6.19 -18.58
C LEU A 63 24.90 7.68 -18.16
N ILE A 64 25.78 8.10 -17.24
CA ILE A 64 25.88 9.52 -16.83
C ILE A 64 26.20 10.40 -18.05
N LYS A 65 27.16 9.99 -18.90
CA LYS A 65 27.50 10.74 -20.12
C LYS A 65 26.34 10.84 -21.11
N GLU A 66 25.56 9.76 -21.26
CA GLU A 66 24.37 9.77 -22.12
C GLU A 66 23.31 10.75 -21.61
N ILE A 67 23.11 10.84 -20.29
CA ILE A 67 22.20 11.79 -19.65
C ILE A 67 22.67 13.23 -19.88
N ASP A 68 23.95 13.52 -19.60
CA ASP A 68 24.53 14.86 -19.81
C ASP A 68 24.38 15.31 -21.28
N GLN A 69 24.62 14.42 -22.23
CA GLN A 69 24.43 14.71 -23.66
C GLN A 69 22.97 14.99 -24.01
N ALA A 70 22.02 14.27 -23.40
CA ALA A 70 20.60 14.51 -23.62
C ALA A 70 20.16 15.88 -23.04
N GLU A 71 20.67 16.27 -21.88
CA GLU A 71 20.39 17.57 -21.27
C GLU A 71 20.96 18.75 -22.08
N GLU A 72 22.16 18.60 -22.66
CA GLU A 72 22.73 19.59 -23.58
C GLU A 72 21.89 19.72 -24.86
N GLN A 73 21.37 18.61 -25.40
CA GLN A 73 20.47 18.62 -26.56
C GLN A 73 19.13 19.31 -26.23
N ILE A 74 18.57 19.07 -25.05
CA ILE A 74 17.33 19.76 -24.61
C ILE A 74 17.59 21.26 -24.46
N SER A 75 18.70 21.64 -23.82
CA SER A 75 19.07 23.05 -23.60
C SER A 75 19.32 23.80 -24.90
N SER A 76 19.99 23.17 -25.87
CA SER A 76 20.22 23.74 -27.21
C SER A 76 18.94 23.85 -28.04
N ASN A 77 18.00 22.91 -27.89
CA ASN A 77 16.69 23.02 -28.54
C ASN A 77 15.82 24.13 -27.94
N GLN A 78 15.91 24.36 -26.63
CA GLN A 78 15.19 25.44 -25.95
C GLN A 78 15.74 26.84 -26.28
N SER A 79 17.04 26.97 -26.50
CA SER A 79 17.65 28.26 -26.91
C SER A 79 17.29 28.63 -28.36
N ASN A 80 17.09 27.64 -29.23
CA ASN A 80 16.64 27.85 -30.61
C ASN A 80 15.13 28.18 -30.73
N LEU A 81 14.34 27.94 -29.68
CA LEU A 81 12.90 28.25 -29.65
C LEU A 81 12.58 29.67 -29.17
N LYS A 82 13.57 30.53 -28.89
CA LYS A 82 13.34 31.91 -28.46
C LYS A 82 13.59 32.95 -29.57
N ARG A 83 12.47 33.48 -30.10
CA ARG A 83 12.16 34.80 -30.72
C ARG A 83 12.03 34.89 -32.25
N PRO A 84 11.15 35.78 -32.80
CA PRO A 84 10.60 36.99 -32.17
C PRO A 84 9.08 37.15 -32.26
N TYR A 85 8.45 37.45 -31.13
CA TYR A 85 7.22 38.26 -31.10
C TYR A 85 7.35 39.26 -29.96
N GLU A 86 6.73 40.42 -30.16
CA GLU A 86 6.70 41.62 -29.30
C GLU A 86 7.76 42.68 -29.59
N GLN A 87 7.48 43.43 -30.66
CA GLN A 87 7.58 44.89 -30.65
C GLN A 87 6.29 45.48 -30.06
N ASP A 88 6.47 46.63 -29.41
CA ASP A 88 5.51 47.68 -29.06
C ASP A 88 4.52 47.41 -27.93
N THR A 89 4.77 48.01 -26.77
CA THR A 89 4.07 49.25 -26.39
C THR A 89 4.72 49.88 -25.15
N ASP A 90 4.98 51.17 -25.28
CA ASP A 90 5.51 52.08 -24.28
C ASP A 90 4.47 52.47 -23.20
N GLU A 91 5.03 53.00 -22.11
CA GLU A 91 4.51 54.07 -21.25
C GLU A 91 3.72 53.77 -19.95
N ASN A 92 4.43 54.12 -18.85
CA ASN A 92 4.03 54.99 -17.73
C ASN A 92 3.89 54.41 -16.30
N GLN A 93 4.91 54.81 -15.52
CA GLN A 93 4.86 55.54 -14.24
C GLN A 93 4.62 54.80 -12.90
N ASP A 94 5.70 54.85 -12.10
CA ASP A 94 5.79 55.39 -10.73
C ASP A 94 4.70 55.02 -9.71
N SER A 95 5.07 54.28 -8.66
CA SER A 95 5.60 54.89 -7.42
C SER A 95 5.61 53.90 -6.25
N ASN A 96 6.71 54.00 -5.48
CA ASN A 96 6.92 53.69 -4.07
C ASN A 96 5.74 53.15 -3.24
N GLU A 97 5.97 52.09 -2.46
CA GLU A 97 5.84 52.18 -1.00
C GLU A 97 6.56 51.05 -0.24
N SER A 98 7.27 51.46 0.80
CA SER A 98 8.10 50.64 1.67
C SER A 98 7.37 50.46 3.01
N ILE A 99 6.96 49.22 3.32
CA ILE A 99 6.28 48.92 4.59
C ILE A 99 7.26 48.28 5.58
N LYS A 100 7.51 49.06 6.64
CA LYS A 100 8.26 48.72 7.85
C LYS A 100 7.63 47.52 8.59
N ARG A 101 8.42 46.49 8.85
CA ARG A 101 8.08 45.40 9.79
C ARG A 101 8.23 45.90 11.24
N LYS A 102 7.13 45.91 11.99
CA LYS A 102 7.15 46.07 13.46
C LYS A 102 7.47 44.74 14.12
N LYS A 103 8.53 44.76 14.93
CA LYS A 103 8.93 43.74 15.90
C LYS A 103 7.92 43.77 17.06
N ILE A 104 7.33 42.62 17.42
CA ILE A 104 6.61 42.44 18.68
C ILE A 104 7.45 41.46 19.50
N GLU A 105 8.00 41.96 20.60
CA GLU A 105 8.62 41.16 21.66
C GLU A 105 7.53 40.34 22.37
N LYS A 106 7.70 39.01 22.39
CA LYS A 106 6.94 38.13 23.29
C LYS A 106 7.70 38.04 24.62
N GLN A 107 7.02 38.48 25.67
CA GLN A 107 7.38 38.34 27.07
C GLN A 107 7.47 36.85 27.44
N GLU A 108 8.52 36.52 28.18
CA GLU A 108 8.74 35.25 28.87
C GLU A 108 7.55 34.94 29.81
N CYS A 109 6.99 33.74 29.69
CA CYS A 109 6.11 33.17 30.70
C CYS A 109 6.79 31.99 31.37
N VAL A 110 6.78 32.08 32.70
CA VAL A 110 7.39 31.19 33.68
C VAL A 110 6.68 29.84 33.67
N SER A 111 7.47 28.78 33.50
CA SER A 111 7.08 27.38 33.67
C SER A 111 6.53 27.13 35.07
N THR A 112 5.30 26.63 35.16
CA THR A 112 4.76 25.99 36.36
C THR A 112 4.49 24.53 36.03
N GLN A 113 5.27 23.64 36.66
CA GLN A 113 5.05 22.21 36.65
C GLN A 113 3.67 21.90 37.24
N THR A 114 2.84 21.17 36.49
CA THR A 114 1.72 20.42 37.05
C THR A 114 1.93 18.95 36.73
N SER A 115 1.87 18.15 37.79
CA SER A 115 2.10 16.71 37.81
C SER A 115 0.97 15.96 37.11
N ASP A 116 1.27 15.34 35.98
CA ASP A 116 0.55 14.13 35.57
C ASP A 116 0.83 13.04 36.62
N ILE A 117 -0.23 12.37 37.08
CA ILE A 117 -0.11 11.22 37.97
C ILE A 117 0.39 10.06 37.10
N ASP A 118 1.71 9.91 37.02
CA ASP A 118 2.37 8.68 36.61
C ASP A 118 2.02 7.59 37.64
N LEU A 119 1.17 6.64 37.26
CA LEU A 119 1.00 5.40 38.00
C LEU A 119 2.13 4.45 37.58
N GLU A 120 3.15 4.32 38.43
CA GLU A 120 4.12 3.22 38.31
C GLU A 120 3.39 1.86 38.32
N PRO A 121 3.65 0.96 37.36
CA PRO A 121 3.09 -0.38 37.39
C PRO A 121 3.81 -1.21 38.46
N ILE A 122 3.07 -1.63 39.50
CA ILE A 122 3.50 -2.70 40.40
C ILE A 122 3.41 -4.01 39.61
N PHE A 123 4.57 -4.57 39.26
CA PHE A 123 4.68 -5.82 38.52
C PHE A 123 4.20 -7.01 39.36
N VAL A 124 3.23 -7.76 38.83
CA VAL A 124 3.04 -9.18 39.19
C VAL A 124 3.51 -9.98 37.98
N ASP A 125 4.53 -10.80 38.21
CA ASP A 125 5.19 -11.64 37.21
C ASP A 125 4.20 -12.68 36.66
N HIS A 126 3.78 -12.51 35.40
CA HIS A 126 2.75 -13.34 34.76
C HIS A 126 3.29 -14.71 34.29
N ASP A 127 4.62 -14.91 34.31
CA ASP A 127 5.26 -16.17 33.91
C ASP A 127 5.15 -17.28 34.96
N TYR A 128 4.57 -16.99 36.15
CA TYR A 128 4.35 -18.00 37.20
C TYR A 128 3.03 -18.78 37.09
N LEU A 129 2.13 -18.42 36.16
CA LEU A 129 0.80 -19.04 36.06
C LEU A 129 0.62 -20.08 34.93
N GLU A 130 1.59 -20.25 34.03
CA GLU A 130 1.46 -21.20 32.91
C GLU A 130 1.83 -22.66 33.25
N ASN A 131 2.25 -22.97 34.48
CA ASN A 131 2.70 -24.32 34.85
C ASN A 131 1.71 -25.18 35.66
N ASN A 132 0.47 -24.76 35.87
CA ASN A 132 -0.55 -25.58 36.55
C ASN A 132 -1.84 -25.70 35.73
N ASN A 133 -1.78 -26.47 34.65
CA ASN A 133 -2.97 -26.92 33.92
C ASN A 133 -3.44 -28.27 34.48
N GLY A 134 -4.39 -28.20 35.40
CA GLY A 134 -5.22 -29.31 35.85
C GLY A 134 -6.22 -28.81 36.88
N GLU A 135 -7.51 -28.77 36.53
CA GLU A 135 -8.65 -28.40 37.40
C GLU A 135 -8.92 -26.90 37.62
N LEU A 136 -9.21 -26.13 36.57
CA LEU A 136 -9.88 -24.82 36.73
C LEU A 136 -10.82 -24.41 35.59
N ALA A 137 -11.28 -25.38 34.79
CA ALA A 137 -12.19 -25.11 33.66
C ALA A 137 -13.69 -25.07 34.04
N ALA A 138 -14.07 -25.30 35.31
CA ALA A 138 -15.48 -25.31 35.73
C ALA A 138 -15.93 -24.07 36.54
N GLY A 139 -15.03 -23.11 36.83
CA GLY A 139 -15.32 -22.01 37.75
C GLY A 139 -15.75 -20.68 37.12
N TYR A 140 -15.56 -20.48 35.81
CA TYR A 140 -15.68 -19.15 35.19
C TYR A 140 -17.10 -18.73 34.79
N SER A 141 -18.11 -19.62 34.90
CA SER A 141 -19.49 -19.33 34.51
C SER A 141 -20.38 -18.79 35.65
N TYR A 142 -19.89 -18.69 36.88
CA TYR A 142 -20.71 -18.30 38.05
C TYR A 142 -20.27 -17.02 38.77
N PHE A 143 -19.26 -16.30 38.28
CA PHE A 143 -18.69 -15.14 38.99
C PHE A 143 -19.10 -13.74 38.49
N THR A 144 -19.87 -13.63 37.40
CA THR A 144 -20.23 -12.32 36.82
C THR A 144 -21.53 -11.71 37.35
N GLN A 145 -22.13 -12.27 38.41
CA GLN A 145 -23.42 -11.77 38.92
C GLN A 145 -23.50 -11.68 40.46
N ALA A 146 -22.38 -11.36 41.10
CA ALA A 146 -22.36 -10.92 42.49
C ALA A 146 -22.11 -9.40 42.54
N PHE A 147 -22.98 -8.69 43.24
CA PHE A 147 -22.95 -7.26 43.50
C PHE A 147 -21.58 -6.81 44.02
N TYR A 148 -20.78 -6.17 43.16
CA TYR A 148 -19.66 -5.35 43.60
C TYR A 148 -20.13 -3.90 43.61
N ASP A 149 -20.25 -3.32 44.79
CA ASP A 149 -20.48 -1.88 44.97
C ASP A 149 -19.37 -1.11 44.25
N GLU A 150 -19.75 -0.33 43.24
CA GLU A 150 -18.87 0.55 42.45
C GLU A 150 -18.13 1.59 43.31
N ALA A 151 -18.56 1.74 44.57
CA ALA A 151 -17.95 2.55 45.61
C ALA A 151 -16.65 1.94 46.19
N ASN A 152 -16.45 0.62 46.10
CA ASN A 152 -15.31 -0.09 46.69
C ASN A 152 -14.32 -0.65 45.64
N MET A 153 -14.52 -0.36 44.36
CA MET A 153 -13.61 -0.82 43.30
C MET A 153 -12.33 0.04 43.27
N PRO A 154 -11.12 -0.55 43.16
CA PRO A 154 -9.88 0.22 42.98
C PRO A 154 -9.99 1.19 41.79
N SER A 155 -9.39 2.39 41.93
CA SER A 155 -9.48 3.48 40.93
C SER A 155 -9.20 3.03 39.48
N LEU A 156 -8.22 2.12 39.30
CA LEU A 156 -7.86 1.56 37.99
C LEU A 156 -8.97 0.70 37.38
N ALA A 157 -9.59 -0.18 38.17
CA ALA A 157 -10.66 -1.06 37.70
C ALA A 157 -11.90 -0.26 37.29
N LYS A 158 -12.22 0.81 38.02
CA LYS A 158 -13.30 1.75 37.67
C LYS A 158 -13.02 2.49 36.37
N THR A 159 -11.77 2.91 36.15
CA THR A 159 -11.33 3.55 34.90
C THR A 159 -11.43 2.59 33.71
N ILE A 160 -10.95 1.35 33.85
CA ILE A 160 -11.06 0.31 32.81
C ILE A 160 -12.53 0.02 32.48
N LEU A 161 -13.39 -0.12 33.50
CA LEU A 161 -14.81 -0.39 33.27
C LEU A 161 -15.52 0.77 32.56
N LYS A 162 -15.17 2.02 32.90
CA LYS A 162 -15.68 3.22 32.21
C LYS A 162 -15.20 3.29 30.76
N LEU A 163 -13.94 2.94 30.49
CA LEU A 163 -13.40 2.85 29.13
C LEU A 163 -14.10 1.77 28.31
N ASN A 164 -14.31 0.59 28.88
CA ASN A 164 -15.00 -0.52 28.21
C ASN A 164 -16.46 -0.19 27.91
N ARG A 165 -17.19 0.42 28.85
CA ARG A 165 -18.56 0.86 28.60
C ARG A 165 -18.62 1.89 27.48
N ARG A 166 -17.73 2.88 27.48
CA ARG A 166 -17.65 3.88 26.41
C ARG A 166 -17.31 3.25 25.06
N GLN A 167 -16.39 2.28 25.02
CA GLN A 167 -16.11 1.54 23.78
C GLN A 167 -17.35 0.79 23.29
N GLN A 168 -18.07 0.08 24.17
CA GLN A 168 -19.30 -0.62 23.80
C GLN A 168 -20.37 0.33 23.26
N GLU A 169 -20.55 1.51 23.88
CA GLU A 169 -21.48 2.54 23.40
C GLU A 169 -21.09 3.04 22.00
N LEU A 170 -19.80 3.22 21.74
CA LEU A 170 -19.30 3.69 20.46
C LEU A 170 -19.29 2.60 19.37
N MET A 171 -19.22 1.31 19.72
CA MET A 171 -19.28 0.20 18.76
C MET A 171 -20.59 0.14 17.96
N HIS A 172 -21.65 0.81 18.42
CA HIS A 172 -22.90 0.95 17.67
C HIS A 172 -22.84 2.03 16.57
N LYS A 173 -21.76 2.81 16.51
CA LYS A 173 -21.54 3.83 15.47
C LYS A 173 -20.88 3.22 14.24
N PRO A 174 -21.04 3.84 13.04
CA PRO A 174 -20.32 3.42 11.85
C PRO A 174 -18.80 3.42 12.12
N SER A 175 -18.10 2.37 11.69
CA SER A 175 -16.64 2.30 11.79
C SER A 175 -15.99 3.47 11.04
N PHE A 176 -14.86 3.94 11.55
CA PHE A 176 -14.05 4.97 10.91
C PHE A 176 -13.77 4.62 9.44
N THR A 177 -13.96 5.60 8.57
CA THR A 177 -13.62 5.49 7.16
C THR A 177 -12.59 6.56 6.78
N PRO A 178 -11.42 6.17 6.24
CA PRO A 178 -10.43 7.15 5.84
C PRO A 178 -10.90 7.96 4.64
N ARG A 179 -10.38 9.19 4.54
CA ARG A 179 -10.76 10.12 3.47
C ARG A 179 -10.28 9.65 2.09
N ASN A 180 -9.02 9.24 2.03
CA ASN A 180 -8.37 8.81 0.81
C ASN A 180 -8.26 7.29 0.80
N ASN A 181 -8.11 6.74 -0.40
CA ASN A 181 -7.48 5.44 -0.50
C ASN A 181 -6.05 5.54 0.02
N TYR A 182 -5.52 4.52 0.69
CA TYR A 182 -4.15 4.50 1.21
C TYR A 182 -3.48 3.14 0.98
N GLU A 183 -2.22 3.04 0.62
CA GLU A 183 -1.49 1.75 0.71
C GLU A 183 -0.66 1.66 2.01
N ILE A 184 -0.29 0.44 2.44
CA ILE A 184 0.47 0.24 3.69
C ILE A 184 1.80 -0.47 3.41
N TYR A 185 2.89 0.04 4.00
CA TYR A 185 4.18 -0.64 4.07
C TYR A 185 4.67 -0.82 5.52
N LEU A 186 5.12 -2.03 5.86
CA LEU A 186 5.80 -2.31 7.13
C LEU A 186 7.31 -2.16 6.95
N ILE A 187 7.93 -1.32 7.78
CA ILE A 187 9.35 -0.97 7.69
C ILE A 187 10.11 -1.52 8.90
N ASN A 188 11.03 -2.44 8.62
CA ASN A 188 11.88 -3.12 9.60
C ASN A 188 13.19 -3.61 8.96
N ARG A 189 14.00 -4.37 9.69
CA ARG A 189 15.29 -4.92 9.23
C ARG A 189 15.24 -5.86 8.01
N SER A 190 14.07 -6.41 7.70
CA SER A 190 13.85 -7.32 6.58
C SER A 190 13.15 -6.67 5.38
N THR A 191 12.88 -5.36 5.43
CA THR A 191 12.25 -4.65 4.32
C THR A 191 13.16 -4.66 3.08
N ASP A 192 12.56 -4.98 1.94
CA ASP A 192 13.25 -5.02 0.65
C ASP A 192 13.81 -3.64 0.26
N ILE A 193 15.01 -3.63 -0.33
CA ILE A 193 15.71 -2.40 -0.72
C ILE A 193 14.90 -1.59 -1.75
N ASN A 194 14.20 -2.23 -2.68
CA ASN A 194 13.40 -1.52 -3.68
C ASN A 194 12.19 -0.83 -3.05
N VAL A 195 11.57 -1.47 -2.06
CA VAL A 195 10.49 -0.85 -1.26
C VAL A 195 11.01 0.40 -0.54
N LEU A 196 12.22 0.33 0.04
CA LEU A 196 12.82 1.49 0.70
C LEU A 196 13.14 2.63 -0.30
N HIS A 197 13.68 2.32 -1.48
CA HIS A 197 13.89 3.32 -2.52
C HIS A 197 12.59 3.96 -2.98
N HIS A 198 11.53 3.17 -3.14
CA HIS A 198 10.21 3.68 -3.48
C HIS A 198 9.68 4.64 -2.39
N ILE A 199 9.82 4.28 -1.11
CA ILE A 199 9.38 5.13 0.00
C ILE A 199 10.22 6.40 0.12
N ILE A 200 11.52 6.34 -0.17
CA ILE A 200 12.37 7.54 -0.25
C ILE A 200 11.83 8.50 -1.32
N TYR A 201 11.47 7.99 -2.50
CA TYR A 201 10.85 8.80 -3.55
C TYR A 201 9.53 9.43 -3.10
N LEU A 202 8.67 8.68 -2.40
CA LEU A 202 7.44 9.23 -1.83
C LEU A 202 7.72 10.32 -0.80
N ALA A 203 8.66 10.10 0.13
CA ALA A 203 9.05 11.10 1.12
C ALA A 203 9.61 12.38 0.47
N GLN A 204 10.40 12.26 -0.59
CA GLN A 204 10.92 13.39 -1.36
C GLN A 204 9.80 14.22 -1.99
N THR A 205 8.83 13.56 -2.62
CA THR A 205 7.80 14.21 -3.43
C THR A 205 6.59 14.67 -2.64
N THR A 206 6.37 14.14 -1.44
CA THR A 206 5.21 14.48 -0.60
C THR A 206 5.46 15.73 0.22
N TYR A 207 4.56 16.71 0.15
CA TYR A 207 4.68 17.96 0.93
C TYR A 207 3.94 17.91 2.29
N HIS A 208 2.79 17.23 2.32
CA HIS A 208 1.94 17.10 3.50
C HIS A 208 2.05 15.70 4.08
N ILE A 209 2.43 15.62 5.34
CA ILE A 209 2.70 14.36 6.01
C ILE A 209 1.91 14.34 7.32
N THR A 210 1.34 13.21 7.68
CA THR A 210 0.81 13.00 9.02
C THR A 210 1.68 12.01 9.77
N VAL A 211 1.91 12.26 11.06
CA VAL A 211 2.68 11.37 11.91
C VAL A 211 1.95 11.10 13.21
N ASP A 212 2.06 9.86 13.67
CA ASP A 212 1.68 9.40 15.00
C ASP A 212 2.74 8.42 15.52
N THR A 213 2.71 8.13 16.82
CA THR A 213 3.67 7.22 17.47
C THR A 213 2.98 6.30 18.47
N GLU A 214 3.56 5.11 18.67
CA GLU A 214 3.17 4.22 19.77
C GLU A 214 4.39 3.76 20.56
N SER A 215 4.27 3.87 21.88
CA SER A 215 5.18 3.25 22.84
C SER A 215 4.60 1.94 23.34
N ASP A 216 5.46 0.97 23.60
CA ASP A 216 5.07 -0.28 24.22
C ASP A 216 4.74 -0.05 25.70
N VAL A 217 3.48 -0.26 26.08
CA VAL A 217 2.97 0.04 27.43
C VAL A 217 3.69 -0.73 28.53
N TYR A 218 4.25 -1.91 28.23
CA TYR A 218 4.88 -2.78 29.22
C TYR A 218 6.33 -2.42 29.46
N THR A 219 7.01 -1.92 28.43
CA THR A 219 8.44 -1.58 28.49
C THR A 219 8.70 -0.08 28.48
N ASN A 220 7.67 0.73 28.25
CA ASN A 220 7.73 2.16 27.95
C ASN A 220 8.72 2.50 26.82
N ARG A 221 8.98 1.54 25.93
CA ARG A 221 9.92 1.73 24.82
C ARG A 221 9.18 2.30 23.61
N PRO A 222 9.74 3.30 22.93
CA PRO A 222 9.20 3.78 21.66
C PRO A 222 9.26 2.65 20.64
N ALA A 223 8.11 2.23 20.11
CA ALA A 223 8.01 0.95 19.40
C ALA A 223 7.62 1.10 17.94
N LEU A 224 6.72 2.03 17.62
CA LEU A 224 6.17 2.21 16.28
C LEU A 224 6.08 3.70 15.93
N ILE A 225 6.47 4.05 14.72
CA ILE A 225 6.20 5.37 14.13
C ILE A 225 5.24 5.14 12.96
N GLN A 226 4.07 5.78 12.96
CA GLN A 226 3.13 5.75 11.84
C GLN A 226 3.27 7.03 11.04
N ILE A 227 3.47 6.92 9.73
CA ILE A 227 3.61 8.08 8.84
C ILE A 227 2.69 7.89 7.65
N GLU A 228 1.86 8.89 7.36
CA GLU A 228 1.09 8.98 6.11
C GLU A 228 1.70 10.03 5.19
N PHE A 229 2.07 9.61 3.98
CA PHE A 229 2.30 10.50 2.86
C PHE A 229 0.98 10.87 2.20
N ILE A 230 0.56 12.13 2.32
CA ILE A 230 -0.75 12.58 1.84
C ILE A 230 -0.66 12.99 0.37
N HIS A 231 -1.36 12.25 -0.49
CA HIS A 231 -1.57 12.60 -1.89
C HIS A 231 -3.07 12.75 -2.21
N GLU A 232 -3.40 13.35 -3.35
CA GLU A 232 -4.81 13.65 -3.70
C GLU A 232 -5.69 12.41 -3.90
N GLN A 233 -5.11 11.31 -4.41
CA GLN A 233 -5.87 10.11 -4.81
C GLN A 233 -5.56 8.88 -3.97
N LEU A 234 -4.29 8.69 -3.63
CA LEU A 234 -3.79 7.52 -2.91
C LEU A 234 -2.72 7.97 -1.91
N SER A 235 -3.06 7.99 -0.63
CA SER A 235 -2.08 8.16 0.43
C SER A 235 -1.19 6.92 0.55
N THR A 236 -0.02 7.06 1.16
CA THR A 236 0.84 5.91 1.49
C THR A 236 1.16 5.95 2.97
N VAL A 237 0.77 4.93 3.70
CA VAL A 237 1.03 4.78 5.13
C VAL A 237 2.23 3.84 5.32
N ILE A 238 3.24 4.30 6.05
CA ILE A 238 4.35 3.46 6.47
C ILE A 238 4.33 3.28 7.99
N LEU A 239 4.53 2.05 8.43
CA LEU A 239 4.59 1.67 9.84
C LEU A 239 6.02 1.23 10.16
N VAL A 240 6.79 2.08 10.84
CA VAL A 240 8.22 1.85 11.13
C VAL A 240 8.36 1.19 12.49
N GLU A 241 8.73 -0.09 12.50
CA GLU A 241 8.93 -0.89 13.70
C GLU A 241 10.29 -0.59 14.34
N ALA A 242 10.36 0.45 15.18
CA ALA A 242 11.62 0.97 15.72
C ALA A 242 12.43 -0.09 16.50
N CYS A 243 11.75 -0.97 17.24
CA CYS A 243 12.37 -2.09 17.96
C CYS A 243 12.93 -3.20 17.03
N HIS A 244 12.61 -3.17 15.73
CA HIS A 244 13.00 -4.16 14.74
C HIS A 244 13.83 -3.59 13.58
N LEU A 245 14.41 -2.41 13.76
CA LEU A 245 15.39 -1.84 12.82
C LEU A 245 16.66 -2.71 12.72
N PRO A 246 17.46 -2.59 11.65
CA PRO A 246 18.74 -3.29 11.57
C PRO A 246 19.65 -2.95 12.76
N ILE A 247 20.24 -3.99 13.36
CA ILE A 247 21.19 -3.83 14.48
C ILE A 247 22.46 -3.12 14.00
N ASP A 248 22.92 -3.47 12.80
CA ASP A 248 24.04 -2.80 12.17
C ASP A 248 23.59 -1.48 11.53
N LYS A 249 23.94 -0.38 12.20
CA LYS A 249 23.70 0.99 11.73
C LYS A 249 24.47 1.35 10.45
N GLN A 250 25.46 0.53 10.07
CA GLN A 250 26.21 0.67 8.81
C GLN A 250 25.62 -0.15 7.66
N SER A 251 24.53 -0.90 7.93
CA SER A 251 23.81 -1.64 6.90
C SER A 251 23.13 -0.69 5.91
N LEU A 252 23.06 -1.11 4.64
CA LEU A 252 22.38 -0.34 3.60
C LEU A 252 20.91 -0.10 3.94
N VAL A 253 20.23 -1.12 4.47
CA VAL A 253 18.82 -1.04 4.90
C VAL A 253 18.64 0.06 5.95
N PHE A 254 19.49 0.11 6.98
CA PHE A 254 19.39 1.16 8.01
C PHE A 254 19.61 2.55 7.42
N TRP A 255 20.60 2.69 6.54
CA TRP A 255 20.90 3.96 5.88
C TRP A 255 19.74 4.45 4.99
N LEU A 256 19.07 3.54 4.29
CA LEU A 256 17.87 3.87 3.51
C LEU A 256 16.70 4.28 4.41
N ILE A 257 16.45 3.56 5.51
CA ILE A 257 15.42 3.95 6.49
C ILE A 257 15.72 5.33 7.07
N ARG A 258 16.96 5.59 7.47
CA ARG A 258 17.41 6.91 7.94
C ARG A 258 17.22 7.99 6.86
N SER A 259 17.42 7.65 5.59
CA SER A 259 17.19 8.57 4.46
C SER A 259 15.71 8.93 4.31
N ILE A 260 14.78 8.00 4.56
CA ILE A 260 13.34 8.29 4.58
C ILE A 260 13.04 9.42 5.59
N PHE A 261 13.53 9.29 6.83
CA PHE A 261 13.36 10.32 7.86
C PHE A 261 14.04 11.64 7.53
N LYS A 262 15.21 11.60 6.87
CA LYS A 262 15.87 12.81 6.36
C LYS A 262 14.96 13.62 5.42
N TYR A 263 14.14 12.96 4.59
CA TYR A 263 13.23 13.63 3.67
C TYR A 263 11.89 14.01 4.31
N ILE A 264 11.36 13.20 5.23
CA ILE A 264 10.15 13.53 6.00
C ILE A 264 10.37 14.80 6.83
N LEU A 265 11.53 14.90 7.49
CA LEU A 265 11.85 15.96 8.43
C LEU A 265 12.59 17.14 7.76
N GLN A 266 12.24 17.47 6.51
CA GLN A 266 12.74 18.68 5.86
C GLN A 266 11.88 19.89 6.26
N GLN A 267 12.50 21.06 6.38
CA GLN A 267 11.82 22.31 6.78
C GLN A 267 10.72 22.75 5.81
N ASN A 268 10.78 22.29 4.55
CA ASN A 268 9.76 22.60 3.54
C ASN A 268 8.55 21.65 3.64
N LYS A 269 8.50 20.71 4.57
CA LYS A 269 7.34 19.82 4.75
C LYS A 269 6.41 20.39 5.80
N THR A 270 5.12 20.09 5.67
CA THR A 270 4.12 20.35 6.72
C THR A 270 3.75 19.03 7.36
N ILE A 271 4.02 18.90 8.66
CA ILE A 271 3.76 17.68 9.42
C ILE A 271 2.55 17.90 10.32
N TYR A 272 1.51 17.09 10.15
CA TYR A 272 0.33 17.06 10.99
C TYR A 272 0.47 15.96 12.04
N CYS A 273 0.05 16.24 13.26
CA CYS A 273 0.08 15.29 14.36
C CYS A 273 -1.09 15.53 15.32
N TRP A 274 -1.41 14.54 16.14
CA TRP A 274 -2.38 14.68 17.22
C TRP A 274 -1.67 14.78 18.56
N GLY A 275 -1.42 15.99 19.03
CA GLY A 275 -0.61 16.27 20.22
C GLY A 275 0.71 16.94 19.85
N ASP A 276 1.66 16.91 20.79
CA ASP A 276 3.00 17.46 20.59
C ASP A 276 3.92 16.42 19.93
N ALA A 277 4.13 16.55 18.63
CA ALA A 277 4.98 15.62 17.90
C ALA A 277 6.48 15.77 18.23
N GLU A 278 6.95 16.92 18.72
CA GLU A 278 8.35 17.05 19.15
C GLU A 278 8.60 16.15 20.36
N GLU A 279 7.73 16.23 21.38
CA GLU A 279 7.76 15.36 22.56
C GLU A 279 7.66 13.87 22.20
N GLU A 280 6.79 13.52 21.25
CA GLU A 280 6.64 12.13 20.79
C GLU A 280 7.87 11.61 20.03
N PHE A 281 8.47 12.42 19.15
CA PHE A 281 9.65 12.03 18.39
C PHE A 281 10.94 12.01 19.23
N GLU A 282 11.07 12.86 20.26
CA GLU A 282 12.23 12.86 21.15
C GLU A 282 12.51 11.47 21.74
N LYS A 283 11.46 10.71 22.06
CA LYS A 283 11.54 9.33 22.56
C LYS A 283 12.32 8.41 21.61
N PHE A 284 12.23 8.66 20.30
CA PHE A 284 12.84 7.82 19.25
C PHE A 284 14.26 8.23 18.85
N LEU A 285 14.83 9.31 19.42
CA LEU A 285 16.22 9.75 19.14
C LEU A 285 17.26 8.64 19.41
N VAL A 286 16.96 7.73 20.34
CA VAL A 286 17.80 6.55 20.67
C VAL A 286 18.05 5.63 19.47
N TYR A 287 17.17 5.65 18.47
CA TYR A 287 17.30 4.83 17.26
C TYR A 287 18.14 5.49 16.17
N GLU A 288 18.58 6.74 16.33
CA GLU A 288 19.45 7.47 15.38
C GLU A 288 18.89 7.56 13.94
N LEU A 289 17.55 7.53 13.80
CA LEU A 289 16.87 7.74 12.53
C LEU A 289 16.95 9.21 12.05
N TYR A 290 17.13 10.13 12.98
CA TYR A 290 17.27 11.57 12.77
C TYR A 290 17.97 12.19 13.99
N THR A 291 18.25 13.49 13.95
CA THR A 291 18.90 14.23 15.03
C THR A 291 17.92 15.20 15.70
N ASP A 292 18.20 15.54 16.95
CA ASP A 292 17.50 16.57 17.71
C ASP A 292 17.42 17.92 16.95
N ASP A 293 18.52 18.30 16.28
CA ASP A 293 18.56 19.51 15.44
C ASP A 293 17.54 19.48 14.29
N MET A 294 17.25 18.30 13.73
CA MET A 294 16.23 18.19 12.69
C MET A 294 14.84 18.51 13.24
N LEU A 295 14.53 18.10 14.49
CA LEU A 295 13.22 18.30 15.10
C LEU A 295 12.92 19.77 15.37
N LYS A 296 13.90 20.51 15.91
CA LYS A 296 13.77 21.94 16.29
C LYS A 296 13.40 22.89 15.15
N HIS A 297 13.62 22.47 13.91
CA HIS A 297 13.38 23.28 12.73
C HIS A 297 12.13 22.86 11.95
N LEU A 298 11.33 21.93 12.47
CA LEU A 298 10.15 21.42 11.76
C LEU A 298 8.96 22.35 11.88
N HIS A 299 8.22 22.47 10.79
CA HIS A 299 6.90 23.06 10.80
C HIS A 299 5.86 21.97 11.11
N MET A 300 5.60 21.77 12.40
CA MET A 300 4.57 20.86 12.89
C MET A 300 3.27 21.62 13.21
N ILE A 301 2.14 21.03 12.84
CA ILE A 301 0.81 21.52 13.16
C ILE A 301 0.14 20.48 14.07
N ASN A 302 -0.11 20.89 15.31
CA ASN A 302 -0.88 20.10 16.26
C ASN A 302 -2.39 20.22 15.96
N ILE A 303 -2.95 19.18 15.34
CA ILE A 303 -4.36 19.13 14.96
C ILE A 303 -5.28 19.09 16.20
N GLN A 304 -4.78 18.65 17.35
CA GLN A 304 -5.55 18.66 18.59
C GLN A 304 -5.88 20.10 19.03
N ASP A 305 -4.93 21.03 18.89
CA ASP A 305 -5.14 22.44 19.28
C ASP A 305 -6.06 23.15 18.27
N GLU A 306 -5.83 22.94 16.98
CA GLU A 306 -6.71 23.43 15.91
C GLU A 306 -8.15 22.91 16.08
N PHE A 307 -8.31 21.65 16.47
CA PHE A 307 -9.61 21.07 16.77
C PHE A 307 -10.27 21.72 18.00
N LYS A 308 -9.53 21.94 19.08
CA LYS A 308 -10.04 22.61 20.30
C LYS A 308 -10.57 23.99 19.98
N ASP A 309 -9.80 24.78 19.24
CA ASP A 309 -10.18 26.13 18.83
C ASP A 309 -11.42 26.10 17.94
N TRP A 310 -11.44 25.20 16.96
CA TRP A 310 -12.61 25.00 16.10
C TRP A 310 -13.86 24.60 16.92
N HIS A 311 -13.73 23.65 17.85
CA HIS A 311 -14.85 23.17 18.67
C HIS A 311 -15.39 24.26 19.58
N TYR A 312 -14.53 25.03 20.24
CA TYR A 312 -14.92 26.18 21.06
C TYR A 312 -15.71 27.20 20.23
N ILE A 313 -15.26 27.47 19.02
CA ILE A 313 -15.96 28.37 18.09
C ILE A 313 -17.37 27.86 17.76
N GLN A 314 -17.56 26.54 17.59
CA GLN A 314 -18.87 25.98 17.22
C GLN A 314 -19.84 25.92 18.40
N VAL A 315 -19.37 25.51 19.58
CA VAL A 315 -20.24 25.17 20.72
C VAL A 315 -20.25 26.25 21.80
N GLY A 316 -19.26 27.15 21.81
CA GLY A 316 -19.20 28.31 22.71
C GLY A 316 -18.62 28.03 24.10
N TYR A 317 -18.05 26.84 24.34
CA TYR A 317 -17.35 26.51 25.58
C TYR A 317 -16.28 25.43 25.35
N TYR A 318 -15.25 25.43 26.21
CA TYR A 318 -14.33 24.31 26.37
C TYR A 318 -14.94 23.36 27.40
N GLU A 319 -14.85 22.04 27.20
CA GLU A 319 -15.29 21.10 28.24
C GLU A 319 -14.51 21.31 29.55
N THR A 320 -13.21 21.57 29.46
CA THR A 320 -12.38 22.25 30.48
C THR A 320 -11.20 22.95 29.77
N GLU A 321 -10.60 23.98 30.39
CA GLU A 321 -9.47 24.73 29.79
C GLU A 321 -8.20 23.87 29.59
N ASN A 322 -8.06 22.76 30.34
CA ASN A 322 -6.85 21.93 30.36
C ASN A 322 -7.03 20.53 29.74
N ASP A 323 -8.25 20.10 29.39
CA ASP A 323 -8.43 18.74 28.89
C ASP A 323 -7.82 18.57 27.49
N LYS A 324 -6.87 17.63 27.37
CA LYS A 324 -6.41 17.09 26.10
C LYS A 324 -7.55 16.29 25.46
N TRP A 325 -7.93 16.64 24.23
CA TRP A 325 -8.96 15.91 23.50
C TRP A 325 -8.43 14.57 23.00
N GLY A 326 -9.14 13.48 23.27
CA GLY A 326 -8.81 12.20 22.63
C GLY A 326 -9.19 12.20 21.15
N LEU A 327 -8.31 11.68 20.29
CA LEU A 327 -8.52 11.60 18.83
C LEU A 327 -9.83 10.89 18.45
N GLN A 328 -10.11 9.74 19.09
CA GLN A 328 -11.39 9.02 18.92
C GLN A 328 -12.60 9.91 19.25
N LYS A 329 -12.50 10.76 20.27
CA LYS A 329 -13.59 11.67 20.64
C LYS A 329 -13.77 12.76 19.58
N ALA A 330 -12.68 13.30 19.03
CA ALA A 330 -12.76 14.29 17.96
C ALA A 330 -13.38 13.70 16.68
N ILE A 331 -12.98 12.49 16.28
CA ILE A 331 -13.58 11.77 15.15
C ILE A 331 -15.08 11.54 15.37
N TYR A 332 -15.46 11.08 16.57
CA TYR A 332 -16.86 10.92 16.93
C TYR A 332 -17.64 12.24 16.82
N VAL A 333 -17.10 13.34 17.35
CA VAL A 333 -17.78 14.64 17.35
C VAL A 333 -17.95 15.21 15.93
N ILE A 334 -16.97 15.06 15.05
CA ILE A 334 -17.06 15.61 13.68
C ILE A 334 -17.86 14.70 12.74
N TYR A 335 -17.66 13.38 12.82
CA TYR A 335 -18.13 12.45 11.79
C TYR A 335 -19.18 11.45 12.28
N ASP A 336 -19.48 11.42 13.58
CA ASP A 336 -20.28 10.36 14.22
C ASP A 336 -19.75 8.94 13.95
N GLU A 337 -18.43 8.82 13.75
CA GLU A 337 -17.74 7.57 13.44
C GLU A 337 -16.99 7.00 14.66
N PHE A 338 -16.84 5.68 14.70
CA PHE A 338 -16.05 4.96 15.70
C PHE A 338 -14.65 4.65 15.17
N LEU A 339 -13.66 5.38 15.69
CA LEU A 339 -12.25 5.02 15.53
C LEU A 339 -11.89 3.96 16.57
N ASP A 340 -11.72 2.71 16.17
CA ASP A 340 -11.36 1.64 17.11
C ASP A 340 -9.97 1.88 17.71
N LYS A 341 -9.92 1.98 19.04
CA LYS A 341 -8.70 2.18 19.84
C LYS A 341 -8.33 0.96 20.70
N SER A 342 -8.96 -0.20 20.45
CA SER A 342 -8.80 -1.44 21.23
C SER A 342 -7.36 -1.95 21.29
N GLN A 343 -6.54 -1.61 20.30
CA GLN A 343 -5.17 -2.11 20.17
C GLN A 343 -4.10 -1.21 20.81
N ARG A 344 -4.47 -0.08 21.43
CA ARG A 344 -3.53 0.88 22.04
C ARG A 344 -2.58 0.25 23.06
N LEU A 345 -3.10 -0.65 23.91
CA LEU A 345 -2.35 -1.25 25.03
C LEU A 345 -1.60 -2.55 24.67
N ASN A 346 -1.34 -2.79 23.39
CA ASN A 346 -0.63 -3.99 22.95
C ASN A 346 0.89 -3.91 23.14
N LYS A 347 1.53 -5.07 22.94
CA LYS A 347 2.99 -5.23 22.96
C LYS A 347 3.62 -4.82 21.63
N TRP A 348 3.59 -3.53 21.32
CA TRP A 348 4.12 -2.98 20.07
C TRP A 348 5.60 -3.29 19.83
N SER A 349 6.39 -3.54 20.87
CA SER A 349 7.80 -3.90 20.72
C SER A 349 8.06 -5.31 20.18
N ARG A 350 7.01 -6.13 19.99
CA ARG A 350 7.11 -7.47 19.36
C ARG A 350 7.09 -7.42 17.83
N GLY A 351 6.74 -6.27 17.28
CA GLY A 351 6.62 -6.06 15.85
C GLY A 351 5.30 -6.59 15.28
N LEU A 352 5.03 -6.17 14.05
CA LEU A 352 3.88 -6.48 13.23
C LEU A 352 4.21 -7.55 12.17
N TYR A 353 5.48 -7.95 12.05
CA TYR A 353 5.89 -9.03 11.15
C TYR A 353 5.75 -10.41 11.82
N ARG A 354 5.14 -11.37 11.12
CA ARG A 354 4.83 -12.73 11.62
C ARG A 354 6.04 -13.49 12.20
N HIS A 355 7.25 -13.27 11.66
CA HIS A 355 8.45 -13.92 12.18
C HIS A 355 8.91 -13.39 13.54
N ASN A 356 8.52 -12.18 13.91
CA ASN A 356 8.90 -11.55 15.18
C ASN A 356 7.79 -11.68 16.23
N ASN A 357 6.55 -11.90 15.81
CA ASN A 357 5.38 -11.89 16.67
C ASN A 357 4.68 -13.26 16.71
N LYS A 358 4.40 -13.76 17.92
CA LYS A 358 3.69 -15.04 18.16
C LYS A 358 2.18 -14.90 18.26
N GLU A 359 1.66 -13.66 18.23
CA GLU A 359 0.22 -13.41 18.15
C GLU A 359 -0.36 -14.02 16.86
N ASP A 360 -1.66 -14.30 16.85
CA ASP A 360 -2.33 -14.80 15.65
C ASP A 360 -2.41 -13.73 14.53
N ASP A 361 -2.62 -14.18 13.29
CA ASP A 361 -2.63 -13.31 12.11
C ASP A 361 -3.77 -12.26 12.19
N ASP A 362 -4.89 -12.60 12.84
CA ASP A 362 -6.03 -11.70 13.00
C ASP A 362 -5.70 -10.55 13.96
N LYS A 363 -5.00 -10.85 15.06
CA LYS A 363 -4.53 -9.87 16.03
C LYS A 363 -3.49 -8.94 15.43
N ILE A 364 -2.53 -9.47 14.66
CA ILE A 364 -1.57 -8.66 13.91
C ILE A 364 -2.29 -7.75 12.92
N SER A 365 -3.27 -8.28 12.17
CA SER A 365 -4.08 -7.51 11.23
C SER A 365 -4.85 -6.38 11.94
N SER A 366 -5.43 -6.66 13.10
CA SER A 366 -6.11 -5.67 13.93
C SER A 366 -5.16 -4.57 14.41
N MET A 367 -3.93 -4.91 14.84
CA MET A 367 -2.91 -3.93 15.23
C MET A 367 -2.50 -3.02 14.06
N ILE A 368 -2.29 -3.59 12.87
CA ILE A 368 -1.99 -2.82 11.65
C ILE A 368 -3.14 -1.87 11.31
N CYS A 369 -4.39 -2.36 11.38
CA CYS A 369 -5.59 -1.57 11.11
C CYS A 369 -5.72 -0.39 12.08
N TYR A 370 -5.52 -0.63 13.38
CA TYR A 370 -5.48 0.42 14.40
C TYR A 370 -4.44 1.49 14.05
N ALA A 371 -3.18 1.09 13.87
CA ALA A 371 -2.07 2.02 13.68
C ALA A 371 -2.25 2.86 12.41
N THR A 372 -2.79 2.24 11.36
CA THR A 372 -3.07 2.90 10.09
C THR A 372 -4.23 3.89 10.22
N ASN A 373 -5.35 3.48 10.81
CA ASN A 373 -6.51 4.34 10.99
C ASN A 373 -6.22 5.52 11.91
N ASP A 374 -5.31 5.34 12.88
CA ASP A 374 -4.92 6.42 13.78
C ASP A 374 -4.34 7.61 13.02
N CYS A 375 -3.32 7.32 12.22
CA CYS A 375 -2.66 8.31 11.35
C CYS A 375 -3.65 8.92 10.34
N LEU A 376 -4.43 8.08 9.63
CA LEU A 376 -5.39 8.55 8.63
C LEU A 376 -6.50 9.43 9.23
N SER A 377 -6.86 9.21 10.49
CA SER A 377 -7.88 9.98 11.18
C SER A 377 -7.43 11.41 11.45
N VAL A 378 -6.14 11.61 11.76
CA VAL A 378 -5.53 12.94 11.91
C VAL A 378 -5.57 13.69 10.59
N THR A 379 -5.24 13.05 9.46
CA THR A 379 -5.38 13.65 8.12
C THR A 379 -6.83 14.04 7.83
N LYS A 380 -7.79 13.15 8.11
CA LYS A 380 -9.22 13.43 7.92
C LYS A 380 -9.64 14.66 8.72
N LEU A 381 -9.18 14.81 9.97
CA LEU A 381 -9.45 15.99 10.79
C LEU A 381 -8.76 17.25 10.27
N ALA A 382 -7.46 17.17 9.95
CA ALA A 382 -6.66 18.30 9.48
C ALA A 382 -7.31 18.97 8.26
N VAL A 383 -7.68 18.16 7.25
CA VAL A 383 -8.27 18.71 6.03
C VAL A 383 -9.62 19.37 6.33
N THR A 384 -10.46 18.76 7.17
CA THR A 384 -11.77 19.31 7.50
C THR A 384 -11.66 20.60 8.31
N ILE A 385 -10.79 20.64 9.33
CA ILE A 385 -10.59 21.83 10.16
C ILE A 385 -10.05 22.98 9.30
N HIS A 386 -9.05 22.73 8.45
CA HIS A 386 -8.52 23.75 7.54
C HIS A 386 -9.57 24.28 6.55
N GLN A 387 -10.41 23.40 5.99
CA GLN A 387 -11.51 23.82 5.13
C GLN A 387 -12.49 24.72 5.89
N LEU A 388 -12.85 24.36 7.11
CA LEU A 388 -13.79 25.12 7.94
C LEU A 388 -13.21 26.49 8.36
N ILE A 389 -11.93 26.54 8.73
CA ILE A 389 -11.22 27.80 9.05
C ILE A 389 -11.19 28.71 7.82
N LYS A 390 -10.77 28.20 6.66
CA LYS A 390 -10.72 28.96 5.41
C LYS A 390 -12.08 29.52 5.00
N HIS A 391 -13.15 28.73 5.14
CA HIS A 391 -14.51 29.19 4.89
C HIS A 391 -14.92 30.33 5.84
N LYS A 392 -14.54 30.24 7.12
CA LYS A 392 -14.83 31.28 8.11
C LYS A 392 -14.08 32.57 7.81
N GLU A 393 -12.82 32.51 7.43
CA GLU A 393 -12.03 33.70 7.04
C GLU A 393 -12.62 34.38 5.81
N LYS A 394 -12.99 33.60 4.79
CA LYS A 394 -13.68 34.14 3.60
C LYS A 394 -14.99 34.84 3.97
N ARG A 395 -15.77 34.27 4.91
CA ARG A 395 -16.99 34.90 5.42
C ARG A 395 -16.72 36.19 6.21
N LYS A 396 -15.66 36.23 7.02
CA LYS A 396 -15.24 37.47 7.72
C LYS A 396 -14.85 38.56 6.72
N GLN A 397 -14.12 38.21 5.66
CA GLN A 397 -13.77 39.13 4.58
C GLN A 397 -14.99 39.64 3.83
N MET A 398 -15.96 38.76 3.52
CA MET A 398 -17.23 39.15 2.90
C MET A 398 -18.04 40.07 3.81
N ALA A 399 -18.19 39.73 5.10
CA ALA A 399 -18.91 40.56 6.06
C ALA A 399 -18.27 41.93 6.28
N MET A 400 -16.94 42.03 6.22
CA MET A 400 -16.24 43.32 6.25
C MET A 400 -16.53 44.15 4.99
N ASN A 401 -16.68 43.52 3.83
CA ASN A 401 -17.00 44.19 2.57
C ASN A 401 -18.49 44.54 2.42
N ASP A 402 -19.39 43.79 3.07
CA ASP A 402 -20.85 43.93 2.98
C ASP A 402 -21.45 44.89 4.01
N THR A 403 -20.63 45.66 4.75
CA THR A 403 -21.12 46.71 5.67
C THR A 403 -21.83 47.90 4.99
N ASN A 404 -22.25 47.75 3.72
CA ASN A 404 -23.05 48.70 2.96
C ASN A 404 -24.44 48.22 2.49
N THR A 405 -24.97 47.06 2.94
CA THR A 405 -26.32 46.63 2.50
C THR A 405 -27.10 45.86 3.56
N GLU A 406 -28.34 46.31 3.82
CA GLU A 406 -29.26 45.78 4.83
C GLU A 406 -29.86 44.40 4.47
N HIS A 407 -30.05 43.61 5.54
CA HIS A 407 -30.93 42.45 5.72
C HIS A 407 -30.62 41.13 4.97
N ILE A 408 -29.88 40.24 5.65
CA ILE A 408 -29.76 38.81 5.34
C ILE A 408 -30.17 37.99 6.58
N PRO A 409 -30.89 36.85 6.43
CA PRO A 409 -31.33 35.97 7.53
C PRO A 409 -30.18 35.50 8.44
N SER A 410 -30.51 35.11 9.68
CA SER A 410 -29.51 34.79 10.70
C SER A 410 -28.60 33.63 10.25
N LEU A 411 -27.29 33.89 10.27
CA LEU A 411 -26.24 33.06 9.69
C LEU A 411 -26.18 31.62 10.28
N ASN A 412 -26.75 31.40 11.46
CA ASN A 412 -26.79 30.10 12.14
C ASN A 412 -27.81 29.13 11.55
N GLU A 413 -28.93 29.62 11.02
CA GLU A 413 -30.00 28.76 10.50
C GLU A 413 -29.59 28.06 9.20
N GLN A 414 -28.86 28.75 8.32
CA GLN A 414 -28.35 28.18 7.08
C GLN A 414 -27.30 27.09 7.30
N TYR A 415 -26.52 27.17 8.39
CA TYR A 415 -25.50 26.20 8.73
C TYR A 415 -26.09 24.88 9.24
N HIS A 416 -27.09 24.96 10.12
CA HIS A 416 -27.80 23.76 10.60
C HIS A 416 -28.53 23.01 9.48
N GLN A 417 -29.07 23.74 8.49
CA GLN A 417 -29.77 23.14 7.36
C GLN A 417 -28.84 22.36 6.41
N TYR A 418 -27.59 22.78 6.26
CA TYR A 418 -26.60 22.07 5.44
C TYR A 418 -26.16 20.74 6.06
N LEU A 419 -25.89 20.71 7.38
CA LEU A 419 -25.49 19.49 8.09
C LEU A 419 -26.61 18.44 8.12
N GLN A 420 -27.86 18.87 8.31
CA GLN A 420 -29.04 17.98 8.29
C GLN A 420 -29.23 17.28 6.94
N ASN A 421 -29.00 17.99 5.83
CA ASN A 421 -29.12 17.42 4.48
C ASN A 421 -28.01 16.41 4.14
N TYR A 422 -26.82 16.54 4.74
CA TYR A 422 -25.72 15.61 4.52
C TYR A 422 -25.95 14.28 5.25
N ILE A 423 -26.47 14.33 6.48
CA ILE A 423 -26.72 13.14 7.33
C ILE A 423 -27.90 12.30 6.81
N SER A 424 -28.95 12.96 6.32
CA SER A 424 -30.19 12.27 5.87
C SER A 424 -30.00 11.38 4.64
N LYS A 425 -28.88 11.54 3.90
CA LYS A 425 -28.61 10.82 2.66
C LYS A 425 -27.93 9.47 2.85
N SER A 426 -27.42 9.16 4.06
CA SER A 426 -26.71 7.91 4.34
C SER A 426 -27.60 6.83 4.97
N THR A 427 -28.83 7.17 5.36
CA THR A 427 -29.70 6.30 6.17
C THR A 427 -30.65 5.43 5.33
N GLU A 428 -30.84 5.74 4.04
CA GLU A 428 -31.77 5.01 3.15
C GLU A 428 -31.21 3.66 2.64
N ASP A 429 -29.91 3.39 2.78
CA ASP A 429 -29.27 2.19 2.21
C ASP A 429 -29.30 0.92 3.10
N GLN A 430 -29.86 0.98 4.32
CA GLN A 430 -29.67 -0.09 5.32
C GLN A 430 -30.82 -1.11 5.46
N GLN A 431 -31.93 -1.00 4.70
CA GLN A 431 -33.16 -1.74 5.03
C GLN A 431 -33.45 -3.03 4.21
N GLN A 432 -32.49 -3.58 3.45
CA GLN A 432 -32.71 -4.76 2.58
C GLN A 432 -32.08 -6.10 3.04
N GLN A 433 -31.56 -6.21 4.28
CA GLN A 433 -30.61 -7.29 4.63
C GLN A 433 -31.18 -8.60 5.22
N SER A 434 -32.46 -8.73 5.61
CA SER A 434 -32.87 -9.81 6.54
C SER A 434 -33.38 -11.14 5.97
N ASP A 435 -33.53 -11.32 4.65
CA ASP A 435 -34.03 -12.58 4.05
C ASP A 435 -32.91 -13.48 3.46
N TYR A 436 -31.63 -13.08 3.61
CA TYR A 436 -30.48 -13.73 2.96
C TYR A 436 -29.76 -14.77 3.84
N ASP A 437 -30.03 -14.81 5.15
CA ASP A 437 -29.16 -15.45 6.16
C ASP A 437 -29.11 -16.99 6.18
N ASN A 438 -29.93 -17.70 5.40
CA ASN A 438 -29.89 -19.17 5.33
C ASN A 438 -29.31 -19.76 4.03
N LEU A 439 -28.80 -18.91 3.12
CA LEU A 439 -28.05 -19.29 1.90
C LEU A 439 -26.56 -18.91 1.97
N LEU A 440 -26.04 -18.50 3.14
CA LEU A 440 -25.02 -17.45 3.22
C LEU A 440 -23.60 -17.81 3.67
N THR A 441 -23.13 -19.06 3.58
CA THR A 441 -21.68 -19.32 3.65
C THR A 441 -21.12 -19.58 2.26
N ILE A 442 -21.17 -18.55 1.40
CA ILE A 442 -20.35 -18.55 0.18
C ILE A 442 -18.89 -18.52 0.66
N ARG A 443 -18.08 -19.49 0.24
CA ARG A 443 -16.69 -19.60 0.71
C ARG A 443 -15.77 -18.69 -0.11
N PRO A 444 -14.67 -18.17 0.46
CA PRO A 444 -13.63 -17.54 -0.34
C PRO A 444 -13.10 -18.51 -1.40
N PHE A 445 -12.80 -18.01 -2.60
CA PHE A 445 -12.20 -18.80 -3.68
C PHE A 445 -10.97 -19.57 -3.19
N GLN A 446 -10.95 -20.87 -3.48
CA GLN A 446 -9.83 -21.76 -3.19
C GLN A 446 -9.21 -22.27 -4.50
N PRO A 447 -7.93 -21.95 -4.78
CA PRO A 447 -7.25 -22.47 -5.96
C PRO A 447 -7.05 -23.99 -5.85
N LEU A 448 -6.83 -24.66 -6.99
CA LEU A 448 -6.60 -26.11 -7.02
C LEU A 448 -5.28 -26.53 -6.35
N LYS A 449 -4.32 -25.62 -6.29
CA LYS A 449 -2.97 -25.79 -5.73
C LYS A 449 -2.59 -24.54 -4.97
N SER A 450 -1.60 -24.64 -4.08
CA SER A 450 -0.90 -23.44 -3.62
C SER A 450 -0.31 -22.71 -4.82
N PHE A 451 -0.06 -21.41 -4.71
CA PHE A 451 0.49 -20.66 -5.82
C PHE A 451 1.53 -19.64 -5.36
N ARG A 452 2.49 -19.40 -6.26
CA ARG A 452 3.49 -18.34 -6.14
C ARG A 452 3.32 -17.34 -7.26
N ILE A 453 3.39 -16.07 -6.90
CA ILE A 453 3.31 -14.96 -7.85
C ILE A 453 4.74 -14.58 -8.26
N CYS A 454 4.99 -14.51 -9.55
CA CYS A 454 6.24 -14.02 -10.12
C CYS A 454 5.96 -12.68 -10.81
N PRO A 455 6.13 -11.54 -10.10
CA PRO A 455 5.95 -10.24 -10.69
C PRO A 455 7.05 -9.95 -11.72
N ILE A 456 6.65 -9.49 -12.90
CA ILE A 456 7.54 -9.10 -13.99
C ILE A 456 7.29 -7.62 -14.26
N HIS A 457 8.22 -6.78 -13.80
CA HIS A 457 8.22 -5.33 -13.92
C HIS A 457 9.62 -4.84 -14.27
N HIS A 458 9.80 -3.52 -14.35
CA HIS A 458 11.02 -2.96 -14.94
C HIS A 458 12.32 -3.20 -14.16
N LEU A 459 12.23 -3.67 -12.92
CA LEU A 459 13.35 -3.97 -12.05
C LEU A 459 13.61 -5.48 -11.90
N THR A 460 12.84 -6.33 -12.59
CA THR A 460 13.00 -7.78 -12.48
C THR A 460 14.33 -8.22 -13.08
N SER A 461 15.22 -8.82 -12.28
CA SER A 461 16.53 -9.26 -12.78
C SER A 461 16.42 -10.41 -13.79
N PHE A 462 17.38 -10.48 -14.70
CA PHE A 462 17.48 -11.54 -15.71
C PHE A 462 17.63 -12.93 -15.10
N GLU A 463 18.42 -13.02 -14.04
CA GLU A 463 18.70 -14.27 -13.32
C GLU A 463 17.42 -14.91 -12.79
N HIS A 464 16.45 -14.10 -12.35
CA HIS A 464 15.15 -14.58 -11.91
C HIS A 464 14.26 -15.06 -13.06
N LEU A 465 14.40 -14.50 -14.26
CA LEU A 465 13.57 -14.86 -15.41
C LEU A 465 14.08 -16.09 -16.17
N LEU A 466 15.37 -16.38 -16.17
CA LEU A 466 15.93 -17.50 -16.93
C LEU A 466 15.31 -18.86 -16.54
N PRO A 467 15.18 -19.23 -15.25
CA PRO A 467 14.50 -20.47 -14.85
C PRO A 467 13.02 -20.47 -15.25
N ILE A 468 12.36 -19.31 -15.25
CA ILE A 468 10.96 -19.19 -15.65
C ILE A 468 10.80 -19.40 -17.16
N VAL A 469 11.74 -18.94 -17.98
CA VAL A 469 11.74 -19.18 -19.43
C VAL A 469 11.82 -20.67 -19.73
N GLU A 470 12.72 -21.39 -19.06
CA GLU A 470 12.84 -22.85 -19.20
C GLU A 470 11.56 -23.56 -18.74
N LEU A 471 10.97 -23.09 -17.63
CA LEU A 471 9.70 -23.64 -17.17
C LEU A 471 8.55 -23.39 -18.16
N CYS A 472 8.47 -22.20 -18.75
CA CYS A 472 7.49 -21.88 -19.80
C CYS A 472 7.68 -22.78 -21.02
N HIS A 473 8.93 -23.07 -21.41
CA HIS A 473 9.23 -23.98 -22.52
C HIS A 473 8.62 -25.37 -22.31
N ASN A 474 8.73 -25.90 -21.08
CA ASN A 474 8.25 -27.23 -20.72
C ASN A 474 6.73 -27.28 -20.43
N THR A 475 6.12 -26.15 -20.08
CA THR A 475 4.68 -26.06 -19.77
C THR A 475 3.82 -26.18 -21.02
N GLN A 476 2.82 -27.07 -21.04
CA GLN A 476 1.96 -27.27 -22.23
C GLN A 476 0.67 -26.45 -22.21
N ASN A 477 0.16 -26.15 -21.01
CA ASN A 477 -1.12 -25.51 -20.80
C ASN A 477 -0.93 -24.21 -20.00
N PHE A 478 -1.64 -23.17 -20.39
CA PHE A 478 -1.61 -21.88 -19.70
C PHE A 478 -3.01 -21.33 -19.52
N SER A 479 -3.26 -20.64 -18.42
CA SER A 479 -4.47 -19.81 -18.25
C SER A 479 -4.08 -18.35 -18.20
N ILE A 480 -4.83 -17.51 -18.91
CA ILE A 480 -4.53 -16.08 -19.02
C ILE A 480 -5.76 -15.25 -18.65
N ASP A 481 -5.56 -14.31 -17.72
CA ASP A 481 -6.53 -13.25 -17.41
C ASP A 481 -5.91 -11.87 -17.66
N THR A 482 -6.67 -10.99 -18.30
CA THR A 482 -6.25 -9.63 -18.65
C THR A 482 -7.06 -8.59 -17.86
N GLU A 483 -6.46 -7.42 -17.64
CA GLU A 483 -7.10 -6.31 -16.93
C GLU A 483 -6.88 -5.00 -17.70
N ARG A 484 -7.98 -4.29 -17.97
CA ARG A 484 -7.98 -2.96 -18.60
C ARG A 484 -8.24 -1.87 -17.57
N LYS A 485 -7.65 -0.69 -17.77
CA LYS A 485 -8.00 0.52 -17.01
C LYS A 485 -9.40 0.98 -17.43
N LEU A 486 -10.32 1.09 -16.47
CA LEU A 486 -11.74 1.36 -16.74
C LEU A 486 -11.96 2.62 -17.60
N ALA A 487 -11.20 3.69 -17.34
CA ALA A 487 -11.36 4.97 -18.01
C ALA A 487 -10.86 4.96 -19.47
N THR A 488 -9.74 4.28 -19.75
CA THR A 488 -9.08 4.33 -21.06
C THR A 488 -9.27 3.07 -21.89
N GLN A 489 -9.80 2.00 -21.29
CA GLN A 489 -9.86 0.66 -21.85
C GLN A 489 -8.50 0.09 -22.26
N GLN A 490 -7.41 0.72 -21.81
CA GLN A 490 -6.05 0.29 -22.10
C GLN A 490 -5.70 -0.93 -21.25
N LEU A 491 -5.09 -1.94 -21.87
CA LEU A 491 -4.57 -3.11 -21.16
C LEU A 491 -3.46 -2.69 -20.20
N ILE A 492 -3.67 -2.95 -18.91
CA ILE A 492 -2.71 -2.59 -17.86
C ILE A 492 -1.97 -3.79 -17.31
N ARG A 493 -2.58 -4.99 -17.30
CA ARG A 493 -1.98 -6.17 -16.69
C ARG A 493 -2.36 -7.46 -17.40
N ILE A 494 -1.42 -8.40 -17.44
CA ILE A 494 -1.62 -9.78 -17.91
C ILE A 494 -1.15 -10.72 -16.81
N LYS A 495 -2.00 -11.69 -16.45
CA LYS A 495 -1.66 -12.76 -15.50
C LYS A 495 -1.66 -14.07 -16.26
N ILE A 496 -0.60 -14.85 -16.09
CA ILE A 496 -0.41 -16.12 -16.80
C ILE A 496 -0.09 -17.21 -15.79
N GLU A 497 -0.99 -18.15 -15.59
CA GLU A 497 -0.71 -19.36 -14.81
C GLU A 497 -0.06 -20.41 -15.71
N LEU A 498 1.02 -21.02 -15.22
CA LEU A 498 1.64 -22.20 -15.81
C LEU A 498 0.95 -23.45 -15.28
N VAL A 499 0.16 -24.11 -16.13
CA VAL A 499 -0.67 -25.26 -15.73
C VAL A 499 0.10 -26.56 -15.97
N GLN A 500 0.76 -27.06 -14.93
CA GLN A 500 1.44 -28.36 -14.94
C GLN A 500 0.81 -29.32 -13.93
N VAL A 501 0.52 -30.55 -14.36
CA VAL A 501 -0.12 -31.56 -13.49
C VAL A 501 0.81 -31.96 -12.34
N GLU A 502 2.09 -32.16 -12.63
CA GLU A 502 3.10 -32.68 -11.69
C GLU A 502 3.62 -31.64 -10.67
N GLN A 503 3.37 -30.34 -10.89
CA GLN A 503 3.82 -29.31 -9.95
C GLN A 503 2.96 -29.29 -8.68
N ILE A 504 3.62 -29.16 -7.53
CA ILE A 504 2.95 -29.00 -6.24
C ILE A 504 2.31 -27.61 -6.14
N GLU A 505 2.99 -26.59 -6.68
CA GLU A 505 2.59 -25.19 -6.60
C GLU A 505 2.41 -24.60 -8.01
N SER A 506 1.31 -23.88 -8.24
CA SER A 506 1.07 -23.11 -9.46
C SER A 506 1.96 -21.87 -9.50
N ILE A 507 2.59 -21.60 -10.64
CA ILE A 507 3.36 -20.37 -10.85
C ILE A 507 2.52 -19.41 -11.70
N VAL A 508 2.27 -18.21 -11.16
CA VAL A 508 1.50 -17.16 -11.85
C VAL A 508 2.40 -15.99 -12.17
N LEU A 509 2.66 -15.77 -13.45
CA LEU A 509 3.39 -14.61 -13.94
C LEU A 509 2.46 -13.40 -13.90
N TYR A 510 2.91 -12.31 -13.32
CA TYR A 510 2.14 -11.07 -13.19
C TYR A 510 2.86 -9.93 -13.92
N LEU A 511 2.39 -9.60 -15.12
CA LEU A 511 3.03 -8.63 -16.02
C LEU A 511 2.26 -7.30 -15.98
N GLU A 512 2.95 -6.19 -15.71
CA GLU A 512 2.38 -4.84 -15.76
C GLU A 512 2.68 -4.17 -17.11
N VAL A 513 1.71 -4.22 -18.03
CA VAL A 513 1.91 -3.87 -19.45
C VAL A 513 2.30 -2.41 -19.68
N LEU A 514 1.73 -1.47 -18.91
CA LEU A 514 2.09 -0.05 -19.06
C LEU A 514 3.50 0.28 -18.59
N ASN A 515 4.02 -0.53 -17.68
CA ASN A 515 5.37 -0.42 -17.15
C ASN A 515 6.34 -1.32 -17.94
N LEU A 516 5.88 -1.97 -19.01
CA LEU A 516 6.74 -2.77 -19.85
C LEU A 516 7.65 -1.87 -20.69
N PHE A 517 8.88 -2.34 -20.77
CA PHE A 517 10.12 -1.73 -21.22
C PHE A 517 10.06 -0.94 -22.51
N LEU A 518 10.97 0.05 -22.60
CA LEU A 518 11.43 0.54 -23.88
C LEU A 518 11.90 -0.66 -24.74
N PRO A 519 11.55 -0.70 -26.03
CA PRO A 519 12.22 -1.56 -26.98
C PRO A 519 13.73 -1.37 -26.80
N ASP A 520 14.51 -2.44 -26.92
CA ASP A 520 15.99 -2.43 -26.83
C ASP A 520 16.61 -2.63 -25.44
N THR A 521 15.81 -2.78 -24.37
CA THR A 521 16.38 -3.28 -23.10
C THR A 521 16.65 -4.80 -23.16
N PRO A 522 17.67 -5.32 -22.46
CA PRO A 522 17.86 -6.77 -22.38
C PRO A 522 16.66 -7.47 -21.72
N LEU A 523 15.87 -6.74 -20.92
CA LEU A 523 14.70 -7.26 -20.21
C LEU A 523 13.50 -7.41 -21.12
N PHE A 524 13.31 -6.45 -22.02
CA PHE A 524 12.41 -6.61 -23.15
C PHE A 524 12.72 -7.91 -23.92
N SER A 525 13.99 -8.17 -24.23
CA SER A 525 14.40 -9.37 -25.00
C SER A 525 14.09 -10.68 -24.25
N ILE A 526 14.32 -10.72 -22.93
CA ILE A 526 14.01 -11.91 -22.12
C ILE A 526 12.50 -12.10 -21.96
N VAL A 527 11.74 -11.03 -21.70
CA VAL A 527 10.27 -11.10 -21.64
C VAL A 527 9.69 -11.51 -23.00
N GLN A 528 10.26 -11.01 -24.11
CA GLN A 528 9.89 -11.43 -25.46
C GLN A 528 10.14 -12.93 -25.66
N LYS A 529 11.29 -13.46 -25.22
CA LYS A 529 11.61 -14.89 -25.27
C LYS A 529 10.68 -15.71 -24.39
N LEU A 530 10.35 -15.23 -23.19
CA LEU A 530 9.39 -15.86 -22.28
C LEU A 530 8.03 -15.98 -22.95
N LEU A 531 7.48 -14.87 -23.47
CA LEU A 531 6.18 -14.85 -24.15
C LEU A 531 6.19 -15.74 -25.40
N LYS A 532 7.26 -15.69 -26.21
CA LYS A 532 7.41 -16.61 -27.36
C LYS A 532 7.31 -18.09 -26.96
N ASN A 533 7.85 -18.49 -25.79
CA ASN A 533 7.74 -19.87 -25.32
C ASN A 533 6.32 -20.25 -24.87
N ILE A 534 5.58 -19.30 -24.28
CA ILE A 534 4.19 -19.50 -23.86
C ILE A 534 3.27 -19.68 -25.08
N PHE A 535 3.49 -18.88 -26.11
CA PHE A 535 2.69 -18.85 -27.34
C PHE A 535 3.29 -19.72 -28.46
N LEU A 536 4.07 -20.76 -28.13
CA LEU A 536 4.54 -21.70 -29.15
C LEU A 536 3.35 -22.47 -29.76
N PRO A 537 3.38 -22.76 -31.07
CA PRO A 537 2.41 -23.66 -31.68
C PRO A 537 2.35 -25.01 -30.94
N GLY A 538 1.14 -25.51 -30.69
CA GLY A 538 0.90 -26.73 -29.94
C GLY A 538 0.66 -26.54 -28.44
N LYS A 539 0.98 -25.38 -27.88
CA LYS A 539 0.57 -25.01 -26.52
C LYS A 539 -0.94 -24.71 -26.49
N LYS A 540 -1.60 -25.06 -25.39
CA LYS A 540 -3.00 -24.68 -25.14
C LYS A 540 -3.06 -23.48 -24.22
N ILE A 541 -3.83 -22.48 -24.59
CA ILE A 541 -4.05 -21.28 -23.78
C ILE A 541 -5.55 -21.13 -23.51
N PHE A 542 -5.93 -21.07 -22.24
CA PHE A 542 -7.29 -20.81 -21.81
C PHE A 542 -7.47 -19.34 -21.47
N VAL A 543 -8.52 -18.74 -22.00
CA VAL A 543 -8.97 -17.40 -21.63
C VAL A 543 -10.45 -17.44 -21.29
N TRP A 544 -10.89 -16.56 -20.38
CA TRP A 544 -12.30 -16.56 -19.98
C TRP A 544 -13.23 -16.09 -21.09
N SER A 545 -12.86 -15.01 -21.79
CA SER A 545 -13.73 -14.33 -22.75
C SER A 545 -13.01 -13.90 -24.03
N ASN A 546 -13.76 -13.61 -25.09
CA ASN A 546 -13.22 -13.02 -26.31
C ASN A 546 -12.50 -11.68 -26.06
N GLU A 547 -12.94 -10.89 -25.07
CA GLU A 547 -12.28 -9.64 -24.69
C GLU A 547 -10.84 -9.90 -24.19
N ASN A 548 -10.65 -10.98 -23.42
CA ASN A 548 -9.30 -11.41 -23.00
C ASN A 548 -8.45 -11.88 -24.19
N LYS A 549 -9.06 -12.51 -25.20
CA LYS A 549 -8.36 -12.91 -26.42
C LYS A 549 -7.93 -11.70 -27.25
N GLU A 550 -8.82 -10.72 -27.41
CA GLU A 550 -8.54 -9.47 -28.11
C GLU A 550 -7.45 -8.65 -27.41
N ASP A 551 -7.42 -8.64 -26.07
CA ASP A 551 -6.35 -8.03 -25.28
C ASP A 551 -4.95 -8.55 -25.66
N LEU A 552 -4.82 -9.81 -26.06
CA LEU A 552 -3.52 -10.37 -26.40
C LEU A 552 -2.95 -9.79 -27.70
N GLN A 553 -3.76 -9.14 -28.54
CA GLN A 553 -3.28 -8.39 -29.71
C GLN A 553 -2.38 -7.21 -29.31
N THR A 554 -2.54 -6.68 -28.09
CA THR A 554 -1.66 -5.66 -27.55
C THR A 554 -0.20 -6.15 -27.43
N LEU A 555 0.04 -7.46 -27.26
CA LEU A 555 1.39 -8.02 -27.29
C LEU A 555 2.03 -7.93 -28.69
N VAL A 556 1.24 -8.01 -29.75
CA VAL A 556 1.70 -7.80 -31.13
C VAL A 556 1.99 -6.32 -31.37
N GLN A 557 1.09 -5.44 -30.92
CA GLN A 557 1.25 -3.98 -31.03
C GLN A 557 2.54 -3.49 -30.35
N TYR A 558 2.85 -4.02 -29.17
CA TYR A 558 4.09 -3.73 -28.43
C TYR A 558 5.29 -4.58 -28.88
N LYS A 559 5.20 -5.33 -29.98
CA LYS A 559 6.27 -6.14 -30.56
C LYS A 559 6.83 -7.24 -29.63
N PHE A 560 6.07 -7.66 -28.61
CA PHE A 560 6.42 -8.83 -27.79
C PHE A 560 6.23 -10.14 -28.57
N LEU A 561 5.23 -10.18 -29.46
CA LEU A 561 4.92 -11.33 -30.31
C LEU A 561 4.76 -10.86 -31.77
N SER A 562 4.97 -11.77 -32.72
CA SER A 562 4.50 -11.54 -34.09
C SER A 562 3.03 -11.96 -34.20
N GLU A 563 2.32 -11.34 -35.15
CA GLU A 563 0.93 -11.68 -35.44
C GLU A 563 0.77 -13.16 -35.83
N SER A 564 1.74 -13.72 -36.56
CA SER A 564 1.77 -15.15 -36.92
C SER A 564 1.78 -16.06 -35.70
N ILE A 565 2.63 -15.79 -34.70
CA ILE A 565 2.73 -16.61 -33.49
C ILE A 565 1.38 -16.61 -32.75
N LEU A 566 0.76 -15.44 -32.60
CA LEU A 566 -0.52 -15.33 -31.90
C LEU A 566 -1.65 -16.04 -32.65
N ASN A 567 -1.68 -15.94 -33.99
CA ASN A 567 -2.69 -16.60 -34.83
C ASN A 567 -2.53 -18.13 -34.89
N ASP A 568 -1.29 -18.63 -34.82
CA ASP A 568 -0.99 -20.07 -34.82
C ASP A 568 -1.17 -20.72 -33.43
N THR A 569 -1.35 -19.91 -32.38
CA THR A 569 -1.53 -20.41 -31.01
C THR A 569 -2.95 -20.90 -30.79
N ASN A 570 -3.09 -22.06 -30.13
CA ASN A 570 -4.40 -22.60 -29.76
C ASN A 570 -4.96 -21.89 -28.50
N ILE A 571 -5.64 -20.76 -28.72
CA ILE A 571 -6.33 -20.00 -27.68
C ILE A 571 -7.80 -20.41 -27.61
N MET A 572 -8.17 -21.11 -26.54
CA MET A 572 -9.54 -21.54 -26.24
C MET A 572 -10.25 -20.52 -25.34
N GLU A 573 -11.37 -20.00 -25.83
CA GLU A 573 -12.29 -19.18 -25.04
C GLU A 573 -13.25 -20.09 -24.26
N LEU A 574 -13.32 -19.91 -22.94
CA LEU A 574 -14.03 -20.84 -22.07
C LEU A 574 -15.52 -20.53 -21.91
N GLN A 575 -16.01 -19.32 -22.17
CA GLN A 575 -17.37 -18.92 -21.82
C GLN A 575 -18.43 -19.74 -22.56
N ALA A 576 -18.26 -19.96 -23.87
CA ALA A 576 -19.21 -20.74 -24.65
C ALA A 576 -19.19 -22.25 -24.27
N PRO A 577 -18.02 -22.92 -24.22
CA PRO A 577 -17.92 -24.29 -23.70
C PRO A 577 -18.46 -24.43 -22.27
N PHE A 578 -18.19 -23.46 -21.40
CA PHE A 578 -18.69 -23.42 -20.04
C PHE A 578 -20.21 -23.43 -20.01
N LYS A 579 -20.87 -22.58 -20.81
CA LYS A 579 -22.33 -22.50 -20.85
C LYS A 579 -22.96 -23.81 -21.33
N GLN A 580 -22.38 -24.43 -22.37
CA GLN A 580 -22.83 -25.73 -22.87
C GLN A 580 -22.69 -26.82 -21.80
N TRP A 581 -21.52 -26.90 -21.15
CA TRP A 581 -21.26 -27.82 -20.05
C TRP A 581 -22.22 -27.59 -18.88
N TYR A 582 -22.40 -26.33 -18.46
CA TYR A 582 -23.25 -25.97 -17.33
C TYR A 582 -24.70 -26.39 -17.58
N ASN A 583 -25.22 -26.11 -18.76
CA ASN A 583 -26.62 -26.43 -19.06
C ASN A 583 -26.88 -27.93 -19.22
N LYS A 584 -25.89 -28.69 -19.68
CA LYS A 584 -25.91 -30.16 -19.70
C LYS A 584 -25.89 -30.73 -18.28
N THR A 585 -25.07 -30.18 -17.39
CA THR A 585 -24.84 -30.69 -16.03
C THR A 585 -25.98 -30.31 -15.07
N PHE A 586 -26.45 -29.06 -15.12
CA PHE A 586 -27.49 -28.51 -14.24
C PHE A 586 -28.84 -28.43 -14.95
N LYS A 587 -29.50 -29.58 -15.11
CA LYS A 587 -30.82 -29.71 -15.78
C LYS A 587 -31.87 -28.81 -15.14
N HIS A 588 -32.86 -28.36 -15.92
CA HIS A 588 -34.00 -27.59 -15.43
C HIS A 588 -34.80 -28.35 -14.36
N ASN A 589 -35.44 -27.59 -13.46
CA ASN A 589 -36.39 -28.15 -12.51
C ASN A 589 -37.57 -28.77 -13.27
N THR A 590 -38.17 -29.82 -12.72
CA THR A 590 -39.35 -30.47 -13.32
C THR A 590 -40.54 -29.53 -13.51
N ASN A 591 -40.60 -28.43 -12.74
CA ASN A 591 -41.63 -27.41 -12.81
C ASN A 591 -41.21 -26.18 -13.64
N CYS A 592 -40.07 -26.23 -14.32
CA CYS A 592 -39.64 -25.17 -15.23
C CYS A 592 -40.49 -25.23 -16.51
N ASN A 593 -40.88 -24.08 -17.04
CA ASN A 593 -41.64 -24.00 -18.30
C ASN A 593 -40.80 -24.37 -19.54
N VAL A 594 -39.50 -24.62 -19.37
CA VAL A 594 -38.59 -25.04 -20.42
C VAL A 594 -38.67 -26.57 -20.55
N PRO A 595 -38.94 -27.12 -21.75
CA PRO A 595 -38.99 -28.56 -21.96
C PRO A 595 -37.71 -29.25 -21.48
N SER A 596 -37.82 -30.43 -20.86
CA SER A 596 -36.66 -31.17 -20.34
C SER A 596 -35.67 -31.63 -21.42
N SER A 597 -36.11 -31.64 -22.69
CA SER A 597 -35.28 -31.92 -23.86
C SER A 597 -34.46 -30.72 -24.31
N ASP A 598 -34.82 -29.51 -23.88
CA ASP A 598 -34.11 -28.29 -24.24
C ASP A 598 -32.93 -28.11 -23.27
N THR A 599 -31.73 -28.03 -23.84
CA THR A 599 -30.49 -27.83 -23.10
C THR A 599 -30.06 -26.37 -23.10
N GLU A 600 -30.82 -25.46 -23.71
CA GLU A 600 -30.45 -24.05 -23.81
C GLU A 600 -31.17 -23.20 -22.75
N ASP A 601 -30.56 -22.06 -22.41
CA ASP A 601 -31.21 -21.10 -21.53
C ASP A 601 -32.31 -20.36 -22.30
N SER A 602 -33.50 -20.33 -21.72
CA SER A 602 -34.68 -19.65 -22.25
C SER A 602 -35.13 -18.53 -21.32
N CYS A 603 -35.67 -17.45 -21.90
CA CYS A 603 -36.21 -16.32 -21.14
C CYS A 603 -37.36 -16.74 -20.21
N CYS A 604 -38.00 -17.88 -20.49
CA CYS A 604 -39.06 -18.48 -19.68
C CYS A 604 -38.53 -19.38 -18.54
N CYS A 605 -37.21 -19.56 -18.41
CA CYS A 605 -36.61 -20.38 -17.38
C CYS A 605 -36.82 -19.77 -15.99
N THR A 606 -37.50 -20.49 -15.10
CA THR A 606 -37.73 -20.06 -13.70
C THR A 606 -36.70 -20.63 -12.72
N CYS A 607 -35.73 -21.43 -13.18
CA CYS A 607 -34.73 -22.03 -12.30
C CYS A 607 -33.83 -20.96 -11.66
N PRO A 608 -33.68 -20.95 -10.32
CA PRO A 608 -32.89 -19.94 -9.61
C PRO A 608 -31.38 -20.11 -9.82
N TYR A 609 -30.89 -21.34 -10.04
CA TYR A 609 -29.48 -21.62 -10.33
C TYR A 609 -29.08 -21.32 -11.78
N ARG A 610 -30.01 -20.92 -12.64
CA ARG A 610 -29.73 -20.47 -14.01
C ARG A 610 -29.91 -18.95 -14.10
N PRO A 611 -28.92 -18.16 -13.66
CA PRO A 611 -29.06 -16.71 -13.55
C PRO A 611 -29.15 -16.01 -14.91
N TYR A 612 -28.71 -16.67 -15.97
CA TYR A 612 -28.74 -16.16 -17.34
C TYR A 612 -29.94 -16.75 -18.06
N LYS A 613 -30.72 -15.88 -18.69
CA LYS A 613 -32.02 -16.22 -19.27
C LYS A 613 -32.00 -16.10 -20.78
N ASN A 614 -31.03 -15.41 -21.37
CA ASN A 614 -30.86 -15.34 -22.81
C ASN A 614 -29.68 -16.20 -23.28
N MET A 615 -29.81 -16.75 -24.48
CA MET A 615 -28.73 -17.47 -25.16
C MET A 615 -27.47 -16.60 -25.36
N ASN A 616 -27.64 -15.29 -25.53
CA ASN A 616 -26.54 -14.33 -25.72
C ASN A 616 -25.95 -13.77 -24.42
N ASP A 617 -26.51 -14.12 -23.26
CA ASP A 617 -26.00 -13.62 -22.00
C ASP A 617 -24.59 -14.17 -21.74
N LYS A 618 -23.66 -13.26 -21.43
CA LYS A 618 -22.27 -13.55 -21.08
C LYS A 618 -22.15 -13.91 -19.58
N TRP A 619 -21.50 -15.03 -19.29
CA TRP A 619 -21.15 -15.41 -17.92
C TRP A 619 -20.02 -14.54 -17.36
N ALA A 620 -20.25 -13.86 -16.25
CA ALA A 620 -19.15 -13.25 -15.52
C ALA A 620 -18.37 -14.35 -14.78
N LEU A 621 -17.04 -14.32 -14.83
CA LEU A 621 -16.17 -15.35 -14.25
C LEU A 621 -16.48 -15.63 -12.77
N HIS A 622 -16.61 -14.57 -11.96
CA HIS A 622 -16.94 -14.71 -10.53
C HIS A 622 -18.31 -15.36 -10.29
N LYS A 623 -19.29 -15.15 -11.19
CA LYS A 623 -20.60 -15.81 -11.11
C LYS A 623 -20.48 -17.29 -11.49
N ALA A 624 -19.72 -17.62 -12.52
CA ALA A 624 -19.47 -19.01 -12.90
C ALA A 624 -18.84 -19.81 -11.74
N ILE A 625 -17.82 -19.24 -11.09
CA ILE A 625 -17.21 -19.84 -9.89
C ILE A 625 -18.20 -20.00 -8.75
N ASN A 626 -19.02 -18.98 -8.47
CA ASN A 626 -20.04 -19.07 -7.43
C ASN A 626 -21.05 -20.19 -7.71
N HIS A 627 -21.60 -20.24 -8.92
CA HIS A 627 -22.61 -21.24 -9.28
C HIS A 627 -22.05 -22.67 -9.33
N VAL A 628 -20.79 -22.85 -9.73
CA VAL A 628 -20.19 -24.18 -9.82
C VAL A 628 -19.65 -24.65 -8.49
N PHE A 629 -18.94 -23.81 -7.74
CA PHE A 629 -18.20 -24.22 -6.55
C PHE A 629 -18.77 -23.69 -5.22
N ASN A 630 -19.76 -22.79 -5.26
CA ASN A 630 -20.22 -22.02 -4.10
C ASN A 630 -19.09 -21.21 -3.45
N GLU A 631 -18.23 -20.65 -4.31
CA GLU A 631 -17.07 -19.85 -3.93
C GLU A 631 -17.21 -18.43 -4.49
N PHE A 632 -16.73 -17.41 -3.78
CA PHE A 632 -16.64 -16.05 -4.30
C PHE A 632 -15.19 -15.67 -4.52
N ILE A 633 -14.93 -15.07 -5.69
CA ILE A 633 -13.69 -14.36 -5.93
C ILE A 633 -13.85 -12.98 -5.27
N SER A 634 -13.24 -12.80 -4.10
CA SER A 634 -13.35 -11.57 -3.31
C SER A 634 -12.94 -10.36 -4.15
N LYS A 635 -13.91 -9.57 -4.62
CA LYS A 635 -13.63 -8.25 -5.14
C LYS A 635 -13.13 -7.44 -3.96
N SER A 636 -11.86 -7.04 -3.96
CA SER A 636 -11.43 -5.93 -3.11
C SER A 636 -12.32 -4.75 -3.49
N TYR A 637 -13.33 -4.47 -2.66
CA TYR A 637 -14.27 -3.40 -2.95
C TYR A 637 -13.51 -2.07 -2.87
N GLY A 638 -13.19 -1.54 -4.05
CA GLY A 638 -13.14 -0.11 -4.36
C GLY A 638 -12.04 0.71 -3.71
N SER A 639 -11.28 0.14 -2.79
CA SER A 639 -10.22 0.86 -2.13
C SER A 639 -8.91 0.42 -2.78
N HIS A 640 -8.21 1.33 -3.47
CA HIS A 640 -6.88 1.11 -4.07
C HIS A 640 -5.79 0.76 -3.02
N ILE A 641 -6.22 0.36 -1.82
CA ILE A 641 -5.55 0.46 -0.53
C ILE A 641 -4.66 -0.73 -0.23
N ASN A 642 -4.83 -1.80 -0.98
CA ASN A 642 -4.03 -2.99 -0.78
C ASN A 642 -3.62 -3.55 -2.13
N TYR A 643 -2.53 -2.98 -2.67
CA TYR A 643 -1.92 -3.43 -3.92
C TYR A 643 -1.72 -4.95 -3.92
N LEU A 644 -1.31 -5.52 -2.79
CA LEU A 644 -1.17 -6.98 -2.64
C LEU A 644 -2.52 -7.70 -2.75
N GLN A 645 -3.58 -7.25 -2.07
CA GLN A 645 -4.91 -7.86 -2.23
C GLN A 645 -5.46 -7.70 -3.66
N ASN A 646 -5.17 -6.58 -4.33
CA ASN A 646 -5.55 -6.37 -5.73
C ASN A 646 -4.81 -7.34 -6.66
N ILE A 647 -3.51 -7.55 -6.43
CA ILE A 647 -2.73 -8.59 -7.10
C ILE A 647 -3.36 -9.96 -6.84
N ILE A 648 -3.63 -10.31 -5.58
CA ILE A 648 -4.19 -11.61 -5.20
C ILE A 648 -5.55 -11.82 -5.86
N TYR A 649 -6.43 -10.83 -5.85
CA TYR A 649 -7.71 -10.87 -6.55
C TYR A 649 -7.53 -11.14 -8.06
N SER A 650 -6.65 -10.38 -8.71
CA SER A 650 -6.35 -10.53 -10.13
C SER A 650 -5.72 -11.90 -10.45
N VAL A 651 -4.91 -12.44 -9.55
CA VAL A 651 -4.34 -13.79 -9.65
C VAL A 651 -5.42 -14.86 -9.45
N HIS A 652 -6.31 -14.70 -8.47
CA HIS A 652 -7.43 -15.62 -8.25
C HIS A 652 -8.36 -15.71 -9.47
N ARG A 653 -8.54 -14.61 -10.22
CA ARG A 653 -9.25 -14.68 -11.51
C ARG A 653 -8.53 -15.59 -12.51
N CYS A 654 -7.21 -15.49 -12.61
CA CYS A 654 -6.42 -16.38 -13.48
C CYS A 654 -6.54 -17.85 -13.04
N LEU A 655 -6.39 -18.13 -11.74
CA LEU A 655 -6.51 -19.48 -11.18
C LEU A 655 -7.95 -20.05 -11.33
N ALA A 656 -8.96 -19.19 -11.29
CA ALA A 656 -10.35 -19.56 -11.53
C ALA A 656 -10.59 -20.03 -12.98
N ILE A 657 -9.89 -19.46 -13.97
CA ILE A 657 -9.92 -19.92 -15.36
C ILE A 657 -9.41 -21.36 -15.44
N THR A 658 -8.28 -21.68 -14.78
CA THR A 658 -7.74 -23.05 -14.71
C THR A 658 -8.70 -24.02 -14.02
N LYS A 659 -9.32 -23.59 -12.92
CA LYS A 659 -10.28 -24.43 -12.19
C LYS A 659 -11.50 -24.77 -13.08
N LEU A 660 -11.99 -23.82 -13.85
CA LEU A 660 -13.09 -24.05 -14.80
C LEU A 660 -12.65 -24.80 -16.06
N SER A 661 -11.44 -24.57 -16.59
CA SER A 661 -10.95 -25.30 -17.77
C SER A 661 -10.86 -26.79 -17.48
N ASN A 662 -10.40 -27.19 -16.28
CA ASN A 662 -10.36 -28.59 -15.88
C ASN A 662 -11.75 -29.23 -15.84
N VAL A 663 -12.76 -28.51 -15.35
CA VAL A 663 -14.16 -28.98 -15.33
C VAL A 663 -14.69 -29.19 -16.74
N ILE A 664 -14.40 -28.25 -17.64
CA ILE A 664 -14.90 -28.23 -19.03
C ILE A 664 -14.18 -29.29 -19.87
N GLU A 665 -12.84 -29.32 -19.86
CA GLU A 665 -12.05 -30.25 -20.68
C GLU A 665 -12.29 -31.71 -20.26
N LEU A 666 -12.51 -31.97 -18.97
CA LEU A 666 -12.79 -33.31 -18.47
C LEU A 666 -14.29 -33.65 -18.46
N ASP A 667 -15.15 -32.74 -18.96
CA ASP A 667 -16.61 -32.89 -19.02
C ASP A 667 -17.21 -33.42 -17.70
N TRP A 668 -16.85 -32.79 -16.58
CA TRP A 668 -17.23 -33.29 -15.25
C TRP A 668 -18.74 -33.42 -15.10
N THR A 669 -19.17 -34.57 -14.59
CA THR A 669 -20.54 -34.81 -14.18
C THR A 669 -20.86 -34.12 -12.85
N MET A 670 -22.15 -33.99 -12.54
CA MET A 670 -22.60 -33.45 -11.25
C MET A 670 -22.06 -34.27 -10.06
N GLU A 671 -21.96 -35.59 -10.22
CA GLU A 671 -21.42 -36.49 -9.19
C GLU A 671 -19.93 -36.21 -8.91
N GLN A 672 -19.12 -36.05 -9.97
CA GLN A 672 -17.69 -35.70 -9.84
C GLN A 672 -17.52 -34.32 -9.23
N LEU A 673 -18.36 -33.35 -9.59
CA LEU A 673 -18.33 -32.03 -8.97
C LEU A 673 -18.69 -32.10 -7.48
N HIS A 674 -19.65 -32.94 -7.10
CA HIS A 674 -20.00 -33.16 -5.70
C HIS A 674 -18.87 -33.82 -4.91
N GLN A 675 -18.21 -34.84 -5.50
CA GLN A 675 -17.03 -35.48 -4.90
C GLN A 675 -15.88 -34.49 -4.73
N PHE A 676 -15.60 -33.68 -5.75
CA PHE A 676 -14.59 -32.63 -5.69
C PHE A 676 -14.86 -31.66 -4.54
N LYS A 677 -16.10 -31.15 -4.45
CA LYS A 677 -16.53 -30.29 -3.35
C LYS A 677 -16.31 -30.97 -2.01
N LYS A 678 -16.72 -32.22 -1.84
CA LYS A 678 -16.56 -32.95 -0.57
C LYS A 678 -15.11 -33.13 -0.16
N CYS A 679 -14.19 -33.31 -1.10
CA CYS A 679 -12.76 -33.48 -0.80
C CYS A 679 -12.02 -32.16 -0.54
N HIS A 680 -12.55 -31.04 -1.00
CA HIS A 680 -11.94 -29.71 -0.84
C HIS A 680 -12.68 -28.84 0.20
N GLN A 681 -13.74 -29.36 0.80
CA GLN A 681 -14.52 -28.72 1.85
C GLN A 681 -14.17 -29.26 3.23
#